data_AF-A0AAQ4RW00-F1
#
_entry.id   AF-A0AAQ4RW00-F1
#
_cell.length_a   1.000
_cell.length_b   1.000
_cell.length_c   1.000
_cell.angle_alpha   90.00
_cell.angle_beta   90.00
_cell.angle_gamma   90.00
#
_symmetry.space_group_name_H-M   'P 1'
#
loop_
_entity.id
_entity.type
_entity.pdbx_description
1 polymer ?
#
loop_
_entity_poly.entity_id
_entity_poly.type
_entity_poly.pdbx_seq_one_letter_code
_entity_poly.pdbx_strand_id
1 'polypeptide(L)'
;MFSFEGDFKTRPKVSLGGASKKEEKASLLHRTQEERRKREDERKRLKNAIIIQSYIRGYQDLKRQYATQRARFDECVSQTQVGRASRVLDGPGLCLLSRQLVFFYRQSVDAHRLIWLCQNLVKHNSQFVKLLVGPQRQTCMFQIKRILGFCCRLLQMCKDDSLNVTVPMRMLEIFSSEKTYLPIIPDANYVASLLEQILHYMVQTGYYRSLYILVNHRLPSSLEYSDAPSIPMASTLLEHILKPLHFTYSSCTTGARQFVFAAFTKEFISPPFTEQIFHFFIPALSDVRLSFPFEAFLSSLQVTIGSSSAPQSQAPWLFYFVLSAGENCLGSLTEEGLLLYLRALQTLLPLLPVSESSSRPEVNSDSEDDDDAGLHPPPKQDDSRISVQLITEECVHKLDTKHQTNALLNLVWRDSASEEVFTMMASICHTLMVQHRLMVPKVRLLYSLAFNARFLRHLWHLITSMTTKMITGSMVPLLQLISRGSPMSFEDSNRIIPLFYLFSSLFSHSLISVHDSEFFGHEMEGQTQSSMMPFTLTELVTLSRCLRDACLGIIKLAYPETKTEHREEYMAAFRSVGVKTNMAVQQRIQAEQKRWVQLFKVITNLVKMVKARDIRRPFCPGGHWLSVEVNIRADKVTQLYVPSARHVWRTRRMGRIGPLQSNLDVGLEPPQLSVSEERHLAILTELPFVVPFEERVKIFQRLIYADKRDVQGDGPFPDGISVTIRRNYIYEDAYDKLSPENEPDLKKRVRVHLLNAHGLDEAGIDGGGIFREFLNELLKSGFNPNQGFFKTTNESLLYPNPAAEMLVGDSFTRHYYFLGRILGKALYENMLVELPFAGFFLSKLLGTSAEVDIHHLASLDPEMYRNLLFLKSYEGDVEELGLNFTVVNNDLGEAQVVELKLGGKDIPVTTANRIAYIHLVADYRLNKQIRPHCLAFRQGLANVVNLEWLRMFDQQEIQVLISGALVPICLDDLKNFTNYSGGYSATHPVIQIFWEVVEGFTDEEKRKLLRFVTSCSRPPLLGFKFMTFLC
;
A
#
# COMPACT_ATOMS: atom_id res chain seq x y z
N MET A 1 47.50 -53.55 36.28
CA MET A 1 46.72 -53.03 35.13
C MET A 1 47.60 -53.23 33.91
N PHE A 2 47.27 -54.16 33.03
CA PHE A 2 48.05 -54.46 31.83
C PHE A 2 47.89 -53.32 30.82
N SER A 3 49.02 -52.79 30.34
CA SER A 3 49.05 -51.90 29.17
C SER A 3 48.80 -52.75 27.93
N PHE A 4 47.77 -52.40 27.16
CA PHE A 4 47.28 -53.17 26.01
C PHE A 4 47.83 -52.65 24.67
N GLU A 5 49.06 -52.15 24.68
CA GLU A 5 49.83 -51.86 23.47
C GLU A 5 51.08 -52.75 23.55
N GLY A 6 51.12 -53.79 22.72
CA GLY A 6 52.12 -54.86 22.74
C GLY A 6 53.52 -54.45 22.28
N ASP A 7 54.03 -53.32 22.75
CA ASP A 7 55.38 -52.86 22.47
C ASP A 7 56.34 -53.30 23.58
N PHE A 8 57.25 -54.20 23.22
CA PHE A 8 58.38 -54.60 24.06
C PHE A 8 59.17 -53.35 24.47
N LYS A 9 59.45 -53.20 25.77
CA LYS A 9 60.36 -52.16 26.29
C LYS A 9 61.68 -52.19 25.52
N THR A 10 61.89 -51.25 24.60
CA THR A 10 63.21 -51.01 24.02
C THR A 10 64.14 -50.48 25.10
N ARG A 11 65.28 -51.17 25.28
CA ARG A 11 66.36 -50.78 26.21
C ARG A 11 66.69 -49.28 26.06
N PRO A 12 67.00 -48.56 27.16
CA PRO A 12 67.41 -47.16 27.06
C PRO A 12 68.75 -47.07 26.30
N LYS A 13 68.74 -46.42 25.14
CA LYS A 13 69.97 -45.97 24.46
C LYS A 13 70.52 -44.79 25.27
N VAL A 14 71.54 -45.07 26.07
CA VAL A 14 72.38 -44.04 26.69
C VAL A 14 73.40 -43.60 25.63
N SER A 15 73.24 -42.39 25.07
CA SER A 15 74.32 -41.76 24.31
C SER A 15 75.25 -40.99 25.26
N LEU A 16 76.37 -41.60 25.61
CA LEU A 16 77.55 -40.92 26.14
C LEU A 16 78.38 -40.46 24.94
N GLY A 17 78.31 -39.19 24.55
CA GLY A 17 79.10 -38.67 23.44
C GLY A 17 78.69 -37.27 23.04
N GLY A 18 79.57 -36.30 23.28
CA GLY A 18 79.29 -34.87 23.20
C GLY A 18 79.20 -34.31 21.79
N ALA A 19 78.28 -33.36 21.63
CA ALA A 19 78.37 -32.21 20.74
C ALA A 19 77.46 -31.13 21.34
N SER A 20 78.01 -30.28 22.20
CA SER A 20 77.30 -29.16 22.81
C SER A 20 77.03 -28.10 21.74
N LYS A 21 75.91 -28.22 21.02
CA LYS A 21 75.28 -27.04 20.41
C LYS A 21 74.70 -26.25 21.58
N LYS A 22 75.20 -25.03 21.82
CA LYS A 22 74.55 -24.04 22.68
C LYS A 22 73.16 -23.75 22.09
N GLU A 23 72.17 -24.57 22.43
CA GLU A 23 70.77 -24.24 22.18
C GLU A 23 70.43 -22.99 23.00
N GLU A 24 69.82 -22.00 22.35
CA GLU A 24 69.38 -20.80 23.03
C GLU A 24 68.42 -21.15 24.16
N LYS A 25 68.55 -20.49 25.32
CA LYS A 25 67.70 -20.71 26.50
C LYS A 25 66.19 -20.68 26.14
N ALA A 26 65.82 -19.88 25.13
CA ALA A 26 64.46 -19.78 24.60
C ALA A 26 63.96 -21.07 23.93
N SER A 27 64.77 -21.75 23.12
CA SER A 27 64.37 -22.99 22.43
C SER A 27 64.27 -24.17 23.40
N LEU A 28 65.12 -24.22 24.42
CA LEU A 28 65.06 -25.21 25.50
C LEU A 28 63.81 -25.02 26.37
N LEU A 29 63.45 -23.77 26.68
CA LEU A 29 62.18 -23.43 27.36
C LEU A 29 60.96 -23.79 26.51
N HIS A 30 60.98 -23.49 25.20
CA HIS A 30 59.89 -23.83 24.29
C HIS A 30 59.65 -25.34 24.22
N ARG A 31 60.72 -26.14 24.06
CA ARG A 31 60.64 -27.60 24.04
C ARG A 31 60.12 -28.16 25.37
N THR A 32 60.58 -27.61 26.48
CA THR A 32 60.09 -27.99 27.83
C THR A 32 58.60 -27.66 28.00
N GLN A 33 58.15 -26.52 27.46
CA GLN A 33 56.76 -26.10 27.46
C GLN A 33 55.88 -26.97 26.56
N GLU A 34 56.37 -27.36 25.38
CA GLU A 34 55.69 -28.32 24.50
C GLU A 34 55.58 -29.70 25.13
N GLU A 35 56.62 -30.20 25.78
CA GLU A 35 56.56 -31.46 26.51
C GLU A 35 55.60 -31.39 27.71
N ARG A 36 55.55 -30.25 28.42
CA ARG A 36 54.54 -30.03 29.48
C ARG A 36 53.13 -30.04 28.90
N ARG A 37 52.91 -29.38 27.76
CA ARG A 37 51.62 -29.38 27.05
C ARG A 37 51.21 -30.78 26.64
N LYS A 38 52.12 -31.57 26.05
CA LYS A 38 51.88 -32.97 25.68
C LYS A 38 51.50 -33.83 26.90
N ARG A 39 52.20 -33.69 28.03
CA ARG A 39 51.87 -34.40 29.28
C ARG A 39 50.50 -33.97 29.83
N GLU A 40 50.14 -32.71 29.70
CA GLU A 40 48.82 -32.20 30.12
C GLU A 40 47.70 -32.73 29.20
N ASP A 41 47.93 -32.77 27.90
CA ASP A 41 47.01 -33.32 26.89
C ASP A 41 46.78 -34.83 27.11
N GLU A 42 47.84 -35.58 27.41
CA GLU A 42 47.73 -37.01 27.78
C GLU A 42 46.93 -37.22 29.07
N ARG A 43 47.17 -36.38 30.10
CA ARG A 43 46.38 -36.41 31.35
C ARG A 43 44.91 -36.11 31.09
N LYS A 44 44.60 -35.12 30.23
CA LYS A 44 43.22 -34.81 29.81
C LYS A 44 42.60 -35.99 29.07
N ARG A 45 43.33 -36.62 28.15
CA ARG A 45 42.88 -37.81 27.40
C ARG A 45 42.54 -38.97 28.34
N LEU A 46 43.42 -39.29 29.29
CA LEU A 46 43.19 -40.34 30.29
C LEU A 46 42.00 -40.02 31.20
N LYS A 47 41.88 -38.78 31.68
CA LYS A 47 40.73 -38.33 32.49
C LYS A 47 39.42 -38.48 31.72
N ASN A 48 39.38 -38.04 30.45
CA ASN A 48 38.21 -38.17 29.59
C ASN A 48 37.86 -39.64 29.33
N ALA A 49 38.85 -40.51 29.11
CA ALA A 49 38.62 -41.94 28.93
C ALA A 49 37.99 -42.58 30.19
N ILE A 50 38.42 -42.21 31.39
CA ILE A 50 37.83 -42.69 32.65
C ILE A 50 36.36 -42.24 32.78
N ILE A 51 36.05 -41.00 32.40
CA ILE A 51 34.67 -40.46 32.41
C ILE A 51 33.79 -41.23 31.42
N ILE A 52 34.28 -41.49 30.21
CA ILE A 52 33.54 -42.28 29.21
C ILE A 52 33.31 -43.71 29.73
N GLN A 53 34.33 -44.34 30.30
CA GLN A 53 34.22 -45.69 30.85
C GLN A 53 33.25 -45.77 32.04
N SER A 54 33.24 -44.79 32.95
CA SER A 54 32.29 -44.76 34.07
C SER A 54 30.86 -44.59 33.58
N TYR A 55 30.64 -43.76 32.55
CA TYR A 55 29.32 -43.61 31.92
C TYR A 55 28.85 -44.90 31.25
N ILE A 56 29.72 -45.61 30.52
CA ILE A 56 29.38 -46.89 29.88
C ILE A 56 29.04 -47.96 30.92
N ARG A 57 29.82 -48.10 32.00
CA ARG A 57 29.51 -49.03 33.09
C ARG A 57 28.18 -48.70 33.74
N GLY A 58 27.95 -47.43 34.06
CA GLY A 58 26.69 -46.95 34.61
C GLY A 58 25.49 -47.21 33.70
N TYR A 59 25.65 -47.02 32.38
CA TYR A 59 24.61 -47.34 31.40
C TYR A 59 24.31 -48.84 31.31
N GLN A 60 25.33 -49.70 31.36
CA GLN A 60 25.14 -51.16 31.37
C GLN A 60 24.43 -51.63 32.64
N ASP A 61 24.81 -51.11 33.81
CA ASP A 61 24.16 -51.45 35.08
C ASP A 61 22.73 -50.91 35.14
N LEU A 62 22.48 -49.70 34.65
CA LEU A 62 21.12 -49.17 34.50
C LEU A 62 20.26 -50.07 33.60
N LYS A 63 20.79 -50.52 32.46
CA LYS A 63 20.09 -51.44 31.54
C LYS A 63 19.75 -52.76 32.23
N ARG A 64 20.68 -53.33 33.01
CA ARG A 64 20.44 -54.54 33.82
C ARG A 64 19.35 -54.31 34.85
N GLN A 65 19.42 -53.22 35.62
CA GLN A 65 18.41 -52.88 36.62
C GLN A 65 17.02 -52.67 36.00
N TYR A 66 16.93 -51.99 34.85
CA TYR A 66 15.67 -51.87 34.12
C TYR A 66 15.11 -53.22 33.68
N ALA A 67 15.95 -54.16 33.23
CA ALA A 67 15.50 -55.51 32.88
C ALA A 67 14.98 -56.28 34.11
N THR A 68 15.70 -56.21 35.24
CA THR A 68 15.27 -56.84 36.50
C THR A 68 13.95 -56.27 37.00
N GLN A 69 13.76 -54.95 36.97
CA GLN A 69 12.51 -54.32 37.41
C GLN A 69 11.35 -54.61 36.45
N ARG A 70 11.59 -54.71 35.13
CA ARG A 70 10.58 -55.17 34.15
C ARG A 70 10.11 -56.59 34.46
N ALA A 71 11.03 -57.52 34.71
CA ALA A 71 10.69 -58.89 35.03
C ALA A 71 9.85 -58.99 36.31
N ARG A 72 10.21 -58.23 37.36
CA ARG A 72 9.42 -58.15 38.61
C ARG A 72 8.03 -57.57 38.40
N PHE A 73 7.90 -56.56 37.54
CA PHE A 73 6.60 -55.99 37.17
C PHE A 73 5.73 -57.06 36.50
N ASP A 74 6.26 -57.75 35.49
CA ASP A 74 5.54 -58.78 34.74
C ASP A 74 5.15 -59.99 35.62
N GLU A 75 6.03 -60.38 36.55
CA GLU A 75 5.75 -61.43 37.54
C GLU A 75 4.57 -61.04 38.45
N CYS A 76 4.54 -59.81 38.95
CA CYS A 76 3.44 -59.32 39.78
C CYS A 76 2.11 -59.22 38.99
N VAL A 77 2.18 -58.83 37.71
CA VAL A 77 1.02 -58.78 36.80
C VAL A 77 0.46 -60.18 36.51
N SER A 78 1.33 -61.16 36.25
CA SER A 78 0.90 -62.54 35.98
C SER A 78 0.29 -63.22 37.21
N GLN A 79 0.84 -62.99 38.40
CA GLN A 79 0.27 -63.48 39.66
C GLN A 79 -1.13 -62.94 39.95
N THR A 80 -1.45 -61.74 39.48
CA THR A 80 -2.79 -61.13 39.63
C THR A 80 -3.81 -61.62 38.61
N GLN A 81 -3.38 -62.25 37.50
CA GLN A 81 -4.26 -62.80 36.46
C GLN A 81 -4.61 -64.29 36.65
N VAL A 82 -3.78 -65.08 37.33
CA VAL A 82 -3.91 -66.56 37.40
C VAL A 82 -4.83 -67.05 38.54
N GLY A 83 -5.16 -66.22 39.53
CA GLY A 83 -6.02 -66.61 40.65
C GLY A 83 -7.52 -66.42 40.39
N ARG A 84 -8.30 -67.51 40.36
CA ARG A 84 -9.80 -67.50 40.29
C ARG A 84 -10.50 -66.83 41.48
N ALA A 85 -9.78 -66.32 42.47
CA ALA A 85 -10.29 -65.40 43.49
C ALA A 85 -9.62 -64.05 43.29
N SER A 86 -10.41 -63.03 42.91
CA SER A 86 -9.97 -61.65 42.72
C SER A 86 -9.31 -61.10 43.99
N ARG A 87 -7.99 -61.28 44.17
CA ARG A 87 -7.21 -60.39 45.03
C ARG A 87 -7.27 -59.02 44.37
N VAL A 88 -8.18 -58.19 44.85
CA VAL A 88 -8.25 -56.77 44.49
C VAL A 88 -6.85 -56.20 44.69
N LEU A 89 -6.27 -55.61 43.66
CA LEU A 89 -5.02 -54.87 43.79
C LEU A 89 -5.31 -53.67 44.71
N ASP A 90 -4.92 -53.78 45.98
CA ASP A 90 -5.05 -52.67 46.93
C ASP A 90 -4.23 -51.46 46.48
N GLY A 91 -4.66 -50.25 46.88
CA GLY A 91 -3.98 -48.98 46.54
C GLY A 91 -2.44 -49.00 46.68
N PRO A 92 -1.85 -49.56 47.77
CA PRO A 92 -0.40 -49.67 47.93
C PRO A 92 0.29 -50.55 46.88
N GLY A 93 -0.36 -51.61 46.39
CA GLY A 93 0.15 -52.46 45.32
C GLY A 93 0.22 -51.72 43.99
N LEU A 94 -0.82 -50.94 43.66
CA LEU A 94 -0.83 -50.04 42.50
C LEU A 94 0.24 -48.95 42.60
N CYS A 95 0.49 -48.41 43.81
CA CYS A 95 1.56 -47.45 44.06
C CYS A 95 2.95 -48.05 43.81
N LEU A 96 3.19 -49.31 44.20
CA LEU A 96 4.45 -50.00 43.95
C LEU A 96 4.69 -50.25 42.45
N LEU A 97 3.68 -50.77 41.74
CA LEU A 97 3.73 -51.01 40.30
C LEU A 97 3.92 -49.70 39.52
N SER A 98 3.23 -48.64 39.93
CA SER A 98 3.40 -47.29 39.37
C SER A 98 4.82 -46.78 39.55
N ARG A 99 5.43 -46.98 40.73
CA ARG A 99 6.82 -46.61 41.00
C ARG A 99 7.81 -47.38 40.12
N GLN A 100 7.62 -48.68 39.97
CA GLN A 100 8.46 -49.53 39.13
C GLN A 100 8.39 -49.10 37.68
N LEU A 101 7.18 -48.94 37.13
CA LEU A 101 7.00 -48.51 35.74
C LEU A 101 7.66 -47.14 35.51
N VAL A 102 7.42 -46.15 36.38
CA VAL A 102 8.02 -44.81 36.26
C VAL A 102 9.56 -44.85 36.24
N PHE A 103 10.18 -45.84 36.91
CA PHE A 103 11.63 -46.00 36.94
C PHE A 103 12.21 -46.52 35.62
N PHE A 104 11.61 -47.54 34.99
CA PHE A 104 12.18 -48.18 33.79
C PHE A 104 11.51 -47.81 32.45
N TYR A 105 10.40 -47.06 32.47
CA TYR A 105 9.53 -46.85 31.31
C TYR A 105 10.29 -46.36 30.07
N ARG A 106 10.18 -47.13 28.99
CA ARG A 106 10.60 -46.74 27.64
C ARG A 106 9.47 -46.99 26.66
N GLN A 107 9.00 -45.92 26.02
CA GLN A 107 7.88 -45.91 25.08
C GLN A 107 7.86 -47.09 24.09
N SER A 108 9.00 -47.38 23.45
CA SER A 108 9.11 -48.40 22.40
C SER A 108 8.99 -49.85 22.90
N VAL A 109 9.11 -50.10 24.20
CA VAL A 109 9.11 -51.45 24.78
C VAL A 109 7.97 -51.64 25.78
N ASP A 110 7.62 -50.59 26.52
CA ASP A 110 6.78 -50.66 27.72
C ASP A 110 5.37 -50.09 27.51
N ALA A 111 4.96 -49.77 26.27
CA ALA A 111 3.64 -49.23 25.96
C ALA A 111 2.49 -50.15 26.44
N HIS A 112 2.60 -51.47 26.22
CA HIS A 112 1.59 -52.43 26.69
C HIS A 112 1.51 -52.49 28.23
N ARG A 113 2.65 -52.41 28.93
CA ARG A 113 2.69 -52.35 30.41
C ARG A 113 2.01 -51.10 30.94
N LEU A 114 2.21 -49.97 30.26
CA LEU A 114 1.53 -48.72 30.59
C LEU A 114 0.02 -48.82 30.39
N ILE A 115 -0.45 -49.37 29.26
CA ILE A 115 -1.89 -49.56 29.00
C ILE A 115 -2.53 -50.42 30.08
N TRP A 116 -1.90 -51.56 30.43
CA TRP A 116 -2.39 -52.43 31.50
C TRP A 116 -2.46 -51.71 32.86
N LEU A 117 -1.41 -50.94 33.22
CA LEU A 117 -1.41 -50.17 34.46
C LEU A 117 -2.52 -49.11 34.46
N CYS A 118 -2.71 -48.39 33.34
CA CYS A 118 -3.75 -47.38 33.20
C CYS A 118 -5.15 -47.97 33.35
N GLN A 119 -5.43 -49.15 32.76
CA GLN A 119 -6.71 -49.83 32.93
C GLN A 119 -7.03 -50.13 34.41
N ASN A 120 -6.04 -50.61 35.16
CA ASN A 120 -6.21 -50.90 36.58
C ASN A 120 -6.34 -49.62 37.44
N LEU A 121 -5.56 -48.58 37.13
CA LEU A 121 -5.66 -47.27 37.80
C LEU A 121 -7.01 -46.60 37.56
N VAL A 122 -7.56 -46.71 36.34
CA VAL A 122 -8.90 -46.24 36.00
C VAL A 122 -9.97 -47.01 36.78
N LYS A 123 -9.87 -48.34 36.82
CA LYS A 123 -10.84 -49.21 37.50
C LYS A 123 -10.85 -49.02 39.03
N HIS A 124 -9.68 -48.78 39.63
CA HIS A 124 -9.51 -48.67 41.08
C HIS A 124 -9.11 -47.24 41.53
N ASN A 125 -9.56 -46.21 40.78
CA ASN A 125 -9.16 -44.81 40.99
C ASN A 125 -9.37 -44.33 42.44
N SER A 126 -10.47 -44.73 43.09
CA SER A 126 -10.83 -44.28 44.43
C SER A 126 -9.88 -44.80 45.50
N GLN A 127 -9.37 -46.01 45.36
CA GLN A 127 -8.39 -46.59 46.28
C GLN A 127 -7.01 -45.97 46.08
N PHE A 128 -6.65 -45.65 44.85
CA PHE A 128 -5.38 -45.01 44.53
C PHE A 128 -5.35 -43.54 44.99
N VAL A 129 -6.43 -42.79 44.77
CA VAL A 129 -6.57 -41.39 45.17
C VAL A 129 -6.61 -41.22 46.70
N LYS A 130 -7.12 -42.21 47.46
CA LYS A 130 -7.04 -42.22 48.94
C LYS A 130 -5.61 -42.09 49.48
N LEU A 131 -4.59 -42.52 48.72
CA LEU A 131 -3.18 -42.37 49.10
C LEU A 131 -2.71 -40.90 49.12
N LEU A 132 -3.46 -39.97 48.50
CA LEU A 132 -3.18 -38.53 48.55
C LEU A 132 -3.50 -37.91 49.92
N VAL A 133 -4.27 -38.59 50.77
CA VAL A 133 -4.60 -38.15 52.14
C VAL A 133 -3.60 -38.70 53.16
N GLY A 134 -2.82 -39.72 52.80
CA GLY A 134 -1.86 -40.39 53.68
C GLY A 134 -0.39 -39.91 53.56
N PRO A 135 0.56 -40.59 54.24
CA PRO A 135 1.98 -40.22 54.24
C PRO A 135 2.65 -40.32 52.86
N GLN A 136 2.03 -41.00 51.90
CA GLN A 136 2.54 -41.18 50.53
C GLN A 136 2.07 -40.09 49.55
N ARG A 137 1.44 -39.01 50.03
CA ARG A 137 0.85 -37.94 49.22
C ARG A 137 1.75 -37.41 48.10
N GLN A 138 2.99 -37.04 48.41
CA GLN A 138 3.91 -36.49 47.41
C GLN A 138 4.32 -37.54 46.35
N THR A 139 4.53 -38.78 46.77
CA THR A 139 4.88 -39.89 45.88
C THR A 139 3.73 -40.22 44.95
N CYS A 140 2.50 -40.30 45.47
CA CYS A 140 1.29 -40.56 44.68
C CYS A 140 1.05 -39.44 43.66
N MET A 141 1.17 -38.18 44.07
CA MET A 141 1.07 -37.03 43.15
C MET A 141 2.11 -37.11 42.02
N PHE A 142 3.37 -37.39 42.35
CA PHE A 142 4.44 -37.52 41.37
C PHE A 142 4.16 -38.66 40.37
N GLN A 143 3.67 -39.80 40.85
CA GLN A 143 3.29 -40.92 40.00
C GLN A 143 2.15 -40.57 39.05
N ILE A 144 1.08 -39.94 39.54
CA ILE A 144 -0.04 -39.47 38.71
C ILE A 144 0.49 -38.56 37.60
N LYS A 145 1.26 -37.52 37.94
CA LYS A 145 1.86 -36.60 36.97
C LYS A 145 2.68 -37.34 35.91
N ARG A 146 3.62 -38.20 36.33
CA ARG A 146 4.50 -38.95 35.42
C ARG A 146 3.74 -39.89 34.50
N ILE A 147 2.77 -40.63 35.01
CA ILE A 147 1.95 -41.56 34.23
C ILE A 147 1.09 -40.81 33.22
N LEU A 148 0.47 -39.69 33.59
CA LEU A 148 -0.26 -38.83 32.66
C LEU A 148 0.67 -38.26 31.57
N GLY A 149 1.88 -37.84 31.93
CA GLY A 149 2.89 -37.43 30.96
C GLY A 149 3.40 -38.55 30.04
N PHE A 150 3.33 -39.83 30.46
CA PHE A 150 3.55 -40.97 29.57
C PHE A 150 2.34 -41.22 28.66
N CYS A 151 1.11 -41.02 29.17
CA CYS A 151 -0.11 -41.11 28.37
C CYS A 151 -0.11 -40.08 27.23
N CYS A 152 0.23 -38.81 27.50
CA CYS A 152 0.39 -37.78 26.46
C CYS A 152 1.39 -38.22 25.38
N ARG A 153 2.58 -38.71 25.77
CA ARG A 153 3.59 -39.21 24.83
C ARG A 153 3.13 -40.41 24.01
N LEU A 154 2.31 -41.30 24.59
CA LEU A 154 1.69 -42.41 23.87
C LEU A 154 0.66 -41.96 22.85
N LEU A 155 -0.17 -40.98 23.20
CA LEU A 155 -1.17 -40.40 22.31
C LEU A 155 -0.53 -39.67 21.11
N GLN A 156 0.68 -39.12 21.25
CA GLN A 156 1.40 -38.52 20.12
C GLN A 156 1.79 -39.53 19.03
N MET A 157 1.82 -40.83 19.32
CA MET A 157 2.13 -41.91 18.36
C MET A 157 0.86 -42.49 17.71
N CYS A 158 -0.29 -41.83 17.87
CA CYS A 158 -1.61 -42.19 17.34
C CYS A 158 -1.68 -42.43 15.82
N LYS A 159 -0.66 -42.03 15.05
CA LYS A 159 -0.58 -42.25 13.59
C LYS A 159 -0.75 -43.73 13.19
N ASP A 160 -0.40 -44.63 14.10
CA ASP A 160 -0.61 -46.07 13.90
C ASP A 160 -2.05 -46.43 14.33
N ASP A 161 -2.87 -46.91 13.38
CA ASP A 161 -4.28 -47.23 13.63
C ASP A 161 -4.47 -48.32 14.70
N SER A 162 -3.48 -49.18 14.90
CA SER A 162 -3.46 -50.28 15.88
C SER A 162 -3.32 -49.84 17.34
N LEU A 163 -3.00 -48.58 17.61
CA LEU A 163 -2.78 -48.07 18.97
C LEU A 163 -4.10 -47.85 19.71
N ASN A 164 -4.24 -48.45 20.89
CA ASN A 164 -5.41 -48.24 21.76
C ASN A 164 -5.35 -46.86 22.43
N VAL A 165 -6.04 -45.89 21.82
CA VAL A 165 -6.15 -44.50 22.28
C VAL A 165 -7.16 -44.32 23.44
N THR A 166 -8.11 -45.25 23.61
CA THR A 166 -9.22 -45.08 24.57
C THR A 166 -8.74 -45.13 26.01
N VAL A 167 -7.81 -46.03 26.34
CA VAL A 167 -7.28 -46.16 27.71
C VAL A 167 -6.49 -44.93 28.14
N PRO A 168 -5.50 -44.42 27.38
CA PRO A 168 -4.79 -43.20 27.76
C PRO A 168 -5.71 -41.97 27.80
N MET A 169 -6.68 -41.85 26.88
CA MET A 169 -7.67 -40.76 26.93
C MET A 169 -8.53 -40.83 28.19
N ARG A 170 -9.01 -42.02 28.56
CA ARG A 170 -9.80 -42.20 29.79
C ARG A 170 -9.00 -41.89 31.05
N MET A 171 -7.69 -42.17 31.04
CA MET A 171 -6.78 -41.80 32.12
C MET A 171 -6.70 -40.27 32.29
N LEU A 172 -6.57 -39.53 31.18
CA LEU A 172 -6.56 -38.07 31.17
C LEU A 172 -7.90 -37.49 31.66
N GLU A 173 -9.02 -38.06 31.23
CA GLU A 173 -10.36 -37.63 31.63
C GLU A 173 -10.59 -37.82 33.14
N ILE A 174 -10.32 -39.01 33.66
CA ILE A 174 -10.58 -39.35 35.07
C ILE A 174 -9.67 -38.55 36.00
N PHE A 175 -8.35 -38.56 35.78
CA PHE A 175 -7.41 -37.93 36.71
C PHE A 175 -7.26 -36.42 36.51
N SER A 176 -7.95 -35.83 35.52
CA SER A 176 -8.13 -34.38 35.43
C SER A 176 -9.49 -33.92 36.00
N SER A 177 -10.40 -34.83 36.35
CA SER A 177 -11.77 -34.49 36.78
C SER A 177 -11.89 -34.29 38.29
N GLU A 178 -12.58 -33.22 38.69
CA GLU A 178 -12.92 -32.96 40.09
C GLU A 178 -13.74 -34.10 40.72
N LYS A 179 -14.59 -34.75 39.91
CA LYS A 179 -15.44 -35.89 40.33
C LYS A 179 -14.63 -37.05 40.91
N THR A 180 -13.36 -37.17 40.52
CA THR A 180 -12.45 -38.23 41.00
C THR A 180 -11.88 -37.93 42.39
N TYR A 181 -11.73 -36.65 42.74
CA TYR A 181 -11.05 -36.23 43.96
C TYR A 181 -12.01 -35.78 45.06
N LEU A 182 -13.08 -35.06 44.72
CA LEU A 182 -14.07 -34.53 45.68
C LEU A 182 -14.68 -35.58 46.62
N PRO A 183 -15.02 -36.81 46.18
CA PRO A 183 -15.57 -37.84 47.07
C PRO A 183 -14.60 -38.32 48.17
N ILE A 184 -13.30 -38.05 48.01
CA ILE A 184 -12.23 -38.53 48.90
C ILE A 184 -11.63 -37.36 49.68
N ILE A 185 -11.54 -36.19 49.05
CA ILE A 185 -10.99 -34.97 49.63
C ILE A 185 -12.09 -33.90 49.58
N PRO A 186 -12.77 -33.62 50.70
CA PRO A 186 -13.92 -32.71 50.73
C PRO A 186 -13.55 -31.23 50.56
N ASP A 187 -12.26 -30.87 50.57
CA ASP A 187 -11.78 -29.50 50.35
C ASP A 187 -11.65 -29.18 48.84
N ALA A 188 -12.64 -28.46 48.32
CA ALA A 188 -12.69 -28.06 46.91
C ALA A 188 -11.51 -27.16 46.48
N ASN A 189 -11.01 -26.28 47.36
CA ASN A 189 -9.88 -25.41 47.04
C ASN A 189 -8.59 -26.21 46.91
N TYR A 190 -8.42 -27.20 47.78
CA TYR A 190 -7.30 -28.11 47.71
C TYR A 190 -7.35 -29.01 46.46
N VAL A 191 -8.54 -29.49 46.08
CA VAL A 191 -8.74 -30.24 44.82
C VAL A 191 -8.43 -29.37 43.61
N ALA A 192 -8.89 -28.11 43.58
CA ALA A 192 -8.57 -27.17 42.50
C ALA A 192 -7.04 -26.94 42.38
N SER A 193 -6.35 -26.71 43.49
CA SER A 193 -4.88 -26.59 43.54
C SER A 193 -4.17 -27.85 43.02
N LEU A 194 -4.68 -29.04 43.37
CA LEU A 194 -4.16 -30.31 42.88
C LEU A 194 -4.34 -30.46 41.36
N LEU A 195 -5.50 -30.10 40.84
CA LEU A 195 -5.79 -30.14 39.40
C LEU A 195 -4.97 -29.12 38.62
N GLU A 196 -4.81 -27.89 39.12
CA GLU A 196 -3.93 -26.87 38.54
C GLU A 196 -2.50 -27.43 38.38
N GLN A 197 -1.97 -28.07 39.42
CA GLN A 197 -0.63 -28.68 39.38
C GLN A 197 -0.51 -29.87 38.41
N ILE A 198 -1.56 -30.68 38.27
CA ILE A 198 -1.60 -31.82 37.34
C ILE A 198 -1.69 -31.32 35.90
N LEU A 199 -2.63 -30.42 35.62
CA LEU A 199 -2.85 -29.83 34.29
C LEU A 199 -1.61 -29.05 33.83
N HIS A 200 -1.00 -28.25 34.71
CA HIS A 200 0.23 -27.53 34.38
C HIS A 200 1.36 -28.48 33.98
N TYR A 201 1.55 -29.58 34.73
CA TYR A 201 2.53 -30.61 34.38
C TYR A 201 2.19 -31.31 33.05
N MET A 202 0.93 -31.64 32.82
CA MET A 202 0.49 -32.26 31.57
C MET A 202 0.82 -31.36 30.36
N VAL A 203 0.51 -30.06 30.47
CA VAL A 203 0.82 -29.08 29.44
C VAL A 203 2.33 -28.98 29.21
N GLN A 204 3.17 -28.97 30.25
CA GLN A 204 4.64 -29.03 30.12
C GLN A 204 5.13 -30.29 29.38
N THR A 205 4.38 -31.39 29.42
CA THR A 205 4.71 -32.64 28.72
C THR A 205 4.16 -32.76 27.30
N GLY A 206 3.58 -31.69 26.74
CA GLY A 206 3.04 -31.67 25.37
C GLY A 206 1.59 -32.15 25.27
N TYR A 207 0.74 -31.75 26.22
CA TYR A 207 -0.68 -32.10 26.23
C TYR A 207 -1.42 -31.62 24.98
N TYR A 208 -1.31 -30.33 24.62
CA TYR A 208 -1.97 -29.77 23.45
C TYR A 208 -1.45 -30.37 22.14
N ARG A 209 -0.14 -30.65 22.06
CA ARG A 209 0.43 -31.39 20.93
C ARG A 209 -0.20 -32.77 20.76
N SER A 210 -0.49 -33.45 21.87
CA SER A 210 -1.14 -34.78 21.86
C SER A 210 -2.59 -34.68 21.36
N LEU A 211 -3.34 -33.69 21.83
CA LEU A 211 -4.71 -33.42 21.39
C LEU A 211 -4.77 -33.03 19.91
N TYR A 212 -3.87 -32.18 19.44
CA TYR A 212 -3.76 -31.80 18.02
C TYR A 212 -3.58 -33.03 17.11
N ILE A 213 -2.67 -33.95 17.48
CA ILE A 213 -2.43 -35.18 16.69
C ILE A 213 -3.68 -36.08 16.71
N LEU A 214 -4.35 -36.21 17.85
CA LEU A 214 -5.58 -36.99 17.96
C LEU A 214 -6.72 -36.46 17.10
N VAL A 215 -6.93 -35.14 17.12
CA VAL A 215 -7.94 -34.47 16.28
C VAL A 215 -7.70 -34.80 14.81
N ASN A 216 -6.46 -34.71 14.35
CA ASN A 216 -6.14 -34.87 12.93
C ASN A 216 -6.17 -36.32 12.43
N HIS A 217 -5.91 -37.31 13.30
CA HIS A 217 -5.79 -38.71 12.90
C HIS A 217 -6.97 -39.60 13.32
N ARG A 218 -7.81 -39.17 14.28
CA ARG A 218 -8.93 -39.99 14.77
C ARG A 218 -10.30 -39.42 14.45
N LEU A 219 -10.40 -38.16 14.01
CA LEU A 219 -11.66 -37.57 13.57
C LEU A 219 -11.75 -37.53 12.03
N PRO A 220 -12.94 -37.76 11.45
CA PRO A 220 -13.14 -37.68 10.01
C PRO A 220 -12.97 -36.24 9.51
N SER A 221 -12.46 -36.05 8.29
CA SER A 221 -12.28 -34.74 7.68
C SER A 221 -13.60 -34.04 7.31
N SER A 222 -14.69 -34.80 7.14
CA SER A 222 -16.04 -34.26 6.87
C SER A 222 -16.78 -33.79 8.14
N LEU A 223 -16.05 -33.49 9.23
CA LEU A 223 -16.63 -33.07 10.49
C LEU A 223 -16.99 -31.58 10.45
N GLU A 224 -18.28 -31.29 10.50
CA GLU A 224 -18.80 -29.92 10.63
C GLU A 224 -19.31 -29.65 12.04
N TYR A 225 -19.16 -28.39 12.48
CA TYR A 225 -19.74 -27.92 13.73
C TYR A 225 -21.27 -27.81 13.59
N SER A 226 -22.00 -28.53 14.44
CA SER A 226 -23.47 -28.50 14.52
C SER A 226 -23.91 -28.52 15.98
N ASP A 227 -25.11 -27.97 16.26
CA ASP A 227 -25.69 -27.90 17.60
C ASP A 227 -26.00 -29.27 18.23
N ALA A 228 -26.08 -30.33 17.40
CA ALA A 228 -26.28 -31.71 17.84
C ALA A 228 -24.93 -32.45 17.97
N PRO A 229 -24.78 -33.40 18.92
CA PRO A 229 -23.52 -34.13 19.09
C PRO A 229 -23.30 -35.08 17.90
N SER A 230 -22.67 -34.59 16.84
CA SER A 230 -22.40 -35.36 15.61
C SER A 230 -21.44 -36.51 15.88
N ILE A 231 -20.47 -36.34 16.82
CA ILE A 231 -19.51 -37.38 17.23
C ILE A 231 -19.11 -37.20 18.72
N PRO A 232 -19.37 -38.17 19.63
CA PRO A 232 -19.01 -38.07 21.05
C PRO A 232 -17.51 -37.88 21.32
N MET A 233 -16.65 -38.44 20.48
CA MET A 233 -15.21 -38.25 20.62
C MET A 233 -14.80 -36.78 20.35
N ALA A 234 -15.43 -36.11 19.40
CA ALA A 234 -15.15 -34.71 19.09
C ALA A 234 -15.54 -33.80 20.27
N SER A 235 -16.70 -34.04 20.90
CA SER A 235 -17.11 -33.28 22.09
C SER A 235 -16.19 -33.51 23.29
N THR A 236 -15.75 -34.76 23.52
CA THR A 236 -14.79 -35.03 24.61
C THR A 236 -13.45 -34.34 24.37
N LEU A 237 -12.93 -34.35 23.14
CA LEU A 237 -11.69 -33.66 22.80
C LEU A 237 -11.82 -32.14 22.97
N LEU A 238 -12.95 -31.56 22.57
CA LEU A 238 -13.23 -30.14 22.77
C LEU A 238 -13.22 -29.75 24.25
N GLU A 239 -13.88 -30.54 25.12
CA GLU A 239 -13.86 -30.32 26.57
C GLU A 239 -12.43 -30.38 27.12
N HIS A 240 -11.62 -31.32 26.65
CA HIS A 240 -10.22 -31.48 27.07
C HIS A 240 -9.31 -30.35 26.58
N ILE A 241 -9.62 -29.73 25.44
CA ILE A 241 -8.92 -28.55 24.93
C ILE A 241 -9.27 -27.32 25.78
N LEU A 242 -10.54 -27.12 26.11
CA LEU A 242 -11.01 -25.94 26.85
C LEU A 242 -10.63 -25.98 28.33
N LYS A 243 -10.74 -27.14 28.96
CA LYS A 243 -10.64 -27.28 30.42
C LYS A 243 -9.38 -26.65 31.04
N PRO A 244 -8.14 -26.85 30.55
CA PRO A 244 -6.97 -26.21 31.15
C PRO A 244 -7.00 -24.69 31.04
N LEU A 245 -7.68 -24.11 30.04
CA LEU A 245 -7.71 -22.66 29.81
C LEU A 245 -8.56 -21.90 30.84
N HIS A 246 -9.52 -22.58 31.48
CA HIS A 246 -10.40 -21.99 32.50
C HIS A 246 -9.74 -21.85 33.88
N PHE A 247 -8.63 -22.56 34.14
CA PHE A 247 -7.95 -22.49 35.44
C PHE A 247 -7.07 -21.23 35.59
N THR A 248 -6.96 -20.75 36.83
CA THR A 248 -6.14 -19.57 37.16
C THR A 248 -4.67 -19.90 37.41
N TYR A 249 -4.36 -21.14 37.78
CA TYR A 249 -3.01 -21.63 38.14
C TYR A 249 -2.33 -20.88 39.29
N SER A 250 -3.13 -20.36 40.23
CA SER A 250 -2.66 -19.65 41.42
C SER A 250 -1.75 -20.50 42.33
N SER A 251 -1.92 -21.83 42.30
CA SER A 251 -1.12 -22.78 43.07
C SER A 251 0.22 -23.17 42.45
N CYS A 252 0.52 -22.68 41.24
CA CYS A 252 1.71 -23.01 40.47
C CYS A 252 2.74 -21.87 40.52
N THR A 253 3.84 -22.00 39.76
CA THR A 253 4.85 -20.93 39.62
C THR A 253 4.25 -19.67 38.99
N THR A 254 4.83 -18.51 39.29
CA THR A 254 4.47 -17.25 38.62
C THR A 254 4.55 -17.40 37.10
N GLY A 255 3.53 -16.93 36.38
CA GLY A 255 3.43 -17.10 34.92
C GLY A 255 2.89 -18.46 34.44
N ALA A 256 2.46 -19.37 35.32
CA ALA A 256 1.93 -20.68 34.91
C ALA A 256 0.72 -20.60 33.97
N ARG A 257 -0.22 -19.67 34.22
CA ARG A 257 -1.37 -19.43 33.34
C ARG A 257 -0.94 -18.98 31.94
N GLN A 258 0.01 -18.04 31.88
CA GLN A 258 0.58 -17.55 30.62
C GLN A 258 1.28 -18.68 29.85
N PHE A 259 2.02 -19.55 30.54
CA PHE A 259 2.64 -20.72 29.92
C PHE A 259 1.59 -21.66 29.31
N VAL A 260 0.46 -21.88 29.98
CA VAL A 260 -0.62 -22.76 29.47
C VAL A 260 -1.23 -22.19 28.20
N PHE A 261 -1.53 -20.89 28.16
CA PHE A 261 -2.00 -20.22 26.94
C PHE A 261 -0.93 -20.21 25.84
N ALA A 262 0.35 -19.94 26.17
CA ALA A 262 1.43 -19.97 25.19
C ALA A 262 1.61 -21.36 24.56
N ALA A 263 1.47 -22.43 25.36
CA ALA A 263 1.50 -23.80 24.88
C ALA A 263 0.29 -24.12 23.98
N PHE A 264 -0.91 -23.68 24.36
CA PHE A 264 -2.11 -23.80 23.52
C PHE A 264 -1.93 -23.09 22.17
N THR A 265 -1.50 -21.82 22.19
CA THR A 265 -1.23 -21.04 20.98
C THR A 265 -0.22 -21.77 20.09
N LYS A 266 0.94 -22.15 20.63
CA LYS A 266 2.04 -22.73 19.86
C LYS A 266 1.77 -24.15 19.35
N GLU A 267 1.14 -25.00 20.16
CA GLU A 267 1.01 -26.43 19.87
C GLU A 267 -0.30 -26.80 19.18
N PHE A 268 -1.35 -25.97 19.30
CA PHE A 268 -2.69 -26.26 18.77
C PHE A 268 -3.17 -25.26 17.71
N ILE A 269 -3.00 -23.94 17.93
CA ILE A 269 -3.57 -22.89 17.04
C ILE A 269 -2.60 -22.42 15.95
N SER A 270 -1.32 -22.27 16.25
CA SER A 270 -0.29 -21.84 15.28
C SER A 270 0.10 -22.88 14.20
N PRO A 271 -0.06 -24.20 14.39
CA PRO A 271 0.14 -25.16 13.30
C PRO A 271 -0.88 -24.99 12.15
N PRO A 272 -0.55 -25.43 10.91
CA PRO A 272 -1.48 -25.38 9.79
C PRO A 272 -2.80 -26.11 10.06
N PHE A 273 -3.93 -25.46 9.77
CA PHE A 273 -5.24 -26.08 9.99
C PHE A 273 -5.47 -27.24 9.04
N THR A 274 -6.02 -28.30 9.62
CA THR A 274 -6.69 -29.38 8.91
C THR A 274 -8.17 -29.07 8.78
N GLU A 275 -8.87 -29.80 7.90
CA GLU A 275 -10.33 -29.71 7.74
C GLU A 275 -11.07 -29.82 9.08
N GLN A 276 -10.67 -30.75 9.95
CA GLN A 276 -11.31 -30.94 11.26
C GLN A 276 -11.14 -29.72 12.16
N ILE A 277 -9.95 -29.11 12.17
CA ILE A 277 -9.68 -27.94 13.02
C ILE A 277 -10.50 -26.76 12.51
N PHE A 278 -10.48 -26.51 11.21
CA PHE A 278 -11.14 -25.35 10.60
C PHE A 278 -12.66 -25.43 10.60
N HIS A 279 -13.25 -26.58 10.28
CA HIS A 279 -14.71 -26.73 10.19
C HIS A 279 -15.39 -27.06 11.52
N PHE A 280 -14.68 -27.63 12.50
CA PHE A 280 -15.25 -28.00 13.80
C PHE A 280 -14.66 -27.21 14.96
N PHE A 281 -13.34 -27.29 15.21
CA PHE A 281 -12.76 -26.76 16.44
C PHE A 281 -12.69 -25.23 16.48
N ILE A 282 -12.37 -24.55 15.38
CA ILE A 282 -12.34 -23.09 15.36
C ILE A 282 -13.76 -22.51 15.59
N PRO A 283 -14.81 -22.94 14.86
CA PRO A 283 -16.19 -22.52 15.15
C PRO A 283 -16.64 -22.85 16.58
N ALA A 284 -16.30 -24.04 17.08
CA ALA A 284 -16.64 -24.43 18.45
C ALA A 284 -15.96 -23.53 19.50
N LEU A 285 -14.67 -23.23 19.35
CA LEU A 285 -13.95 -22.33 20.27
C LEU A 285 -14.46 -20.89 20.19
N SER A 286 -15.07 -20.50 19.07
CA SER A 286 -15.72 -19.21 18.87
C SER A 286 -17.15 -19.14 19.39
N ASP A 287 -17.76 -20.25 19.81
CA ASP A 287 -19.13 -20.26 20.33
C ASP A 287 -19.18 -19.67 21.76
N VAL A 288 -20.02 -18.65 21.93
CA VAL A 288 -20.27 -17.97 23.20
C VAL A 288 -20.72 -18.95 24.29
N ARG A 289 -21.47 -20.00 23.94
CA ARG A 289 -21.99 -21.00 24.89
C ARG A 289 -20.88 -21.77 25.60
N LEU A 290 -19.71 -21.91 24.97
CA LEU A 290 -18.56 -22.63 25.51
C LEU A 290 -17.65 -21.75 26.37
N SER A 291 -17.91 -20.44 26.45
CA SER A 291 -17.27 -19.49 27.37
C SER A 291 -15.73 -19.42 27.29
N PHE A 292 -15.16 -19.51 26.08
CA PHE A 292 -13.71 -19.41 25.89
C PHE A 292 -13.13 -18.14 26.55
N PRO A 293 -12.07 -18.24 27.39
CA PRO A 293 -11.51 -17.09 28.11
C PRO A 293 -10.66 -16.18 27.20
N PHE A 294 -11.33 -15.48 26.28
CA PHE A 294 -10.71 -14.73 25.18
C PHE A 294 -9.80 -13.59 25.66
N GLU A 295 -10.20 -12.82 26.67
CA GLU A 295 -9.39 -11.72 27.20
C GLU A 295 -8.09 -12.20 27.86
N ALA A 296 -8.16 -13.31 28.62
CA ALA A 296 -6.99 -13.96 29.21
C ALA A 296 -6.07 -14.53 28.13
N PHE A 297 -6.63 -15.05 27.04
CA PHE A 297 -5.86 -15.47 25.87
C PHE A 297 -5.13 -14.29 25.21
N LEU A 298 -5.82 -13.17 24.95
CA LEU A 298 -5.21 -11.97 24.34
C LEU A 298 -4.07 -11.39 25.18
N SER A 299 -4.23 -11.31 26.50
CA SER A 299 -3.15 -10.84 27.39
C SER A 299 -1.91 -11.73 27.34
N SER A 300 -2.08 -13.05 27.29
CA SER A 300 -0.97 -14.00 27.13
C SER A 300 -0.36 -13.98 25.73
N LEU A 301 -1.17 -13.69 24.71
CA LEU A 301 -0.74 -13.61 23.31
C LEU A 301 0.30 -12.51 23.11
N GLN A 302 0.09 -11.33 23.70
CA GLN A 302 1.03 -10.20 23.63
C GLN A 302 2.44 -10.59 24.11
N VAL A 303 2.53 -11.30 25.24
CA VAL A 303 3.81 -11.78 25.80
C VAL A 303 4.44 -12.85 24.90
N THR A 304 3.61 -13.71 24.30
CA THR A 304 4.08 -14.81 23.43
C THR A 304 4.64 -14.27 22.12
N ILE A 305 3.99 -13.28 21.51
CA ILE A 305 4.46 -12.61 20.28
C ILE A 305 5.71 -11.77 20.57
N GLY A 306 5.78 -11.08 21.72
CA GLY A 306 6.96 -10.27 22.08
C GLY A 306 8.23 -11.08 22.40
N SER A 307 8.08 -12.33 22.85
CA SER A 307 9.20 -13.21 23.23
C SER A 307 9.64 -14.20 22.14
N SER A 308 8.80 -14.44 21.13
CA SER A 308 9.07 -15.37 20.04
C SER A 308 9.09 -14.63 18.71
N SER A 309 10.19 -14.75 17.95
CA SER A 309 10.17 -14.45 16.52
C SER A 309 9.32 -15.51 15.81
N ALA A 310 7.99 -15.41 15.92
CA ALA A 310 7.09 -16.36 15.30
C ALA A 310 7.39 -16.42 13.79
N PRO A 311 7.61 -17.61 13.21
CA PRO A 311 7.88 -17.72 11.79
C PRO A 311 6.67 -17.20 11.01
N GLN A 312 6.90 -16.38 9.97
CA GLN A 312 5.85 -15.82 9.10
C GLN A 312 4.84 -16.87 8.62
N SER A 313 5.27 -18.14 8.49
CA SER A 313 4.42 -19.27 8.09
C SER A 313 3.32 -19.66 9.09
N GLN A 314 3.43 -19.24 10.36
CA GLN A 314 2.47 -19.58 11.42
C GLN A 314 1.47 -18.46 11.73
N ALA A 315 1.78 -17.22 11.34
CA ALA A 315 0.96 -16.06 11.65
C ALA A 315 -0.47 -16.12 11.05
N PRO A 316 -0.71 -16.61 9.82
CA PRO A 316 -2.05 -16.63 9.23
C PRO A 316 -3.07 -17.43 10.03
N TRP A 317 -2.68 -18.60 10.53
CA TRP A 317 -3.53 -19.50 11.31
C TRP A 317 -3.94 -18.88 12.64
N LEU A 318 -2.94 -18.31 13.34
CA LEU A 318 -3.16 -17.61 14.59
C LEU A 318 -4.05 -16.37 14.39
N PHE A 319 -3.82 -15.61 13.32
CA PHE A 319 -4.61 -14.43 13.01
C PHE A 319 -6.08 -14.79 12.71
N TYR A 320 -6.31 -15.83 11.91
CA TYR A 320 -7.65 -16.33 11.64
C TYR A 320 -8.40 -16.74 12.92
N PHE A 321 -7.72 -17.41 13.85
CA PHE A 321 -8.32 -17.77 15.13
C PHE A 321 -8.68 -16.53 15.97
N VAL A 322 -7.78 -15.54 16.06
CA VAL A 322 -8.05 -14.28 16.77
C VAL A 322 -9.27 -13.55 16.20
N LEU A 323 -9.41 -13.50 14.88
CA LEU A 323 -10.57 -12.92 14.21
C LEU A 323 -11.84 -13.72 14.49
N SER A 324 -11.79 -15.05 14.34
CA SER A 324 -12.95 -15.94 14.50
C SER A 324 -13.44 -15.99 15.95
N ALA A 325 -12.55 -16.06 16.93
CA ALA A 325 -12.93 -16.04 18.34
C ALA A 325 -13.38 -14.63 18.78
N GLY A 326 -12.78 -13.59 18.20
CA GLY A 326 -13.17 -12.20 18.44
C GLY A 326 -14.59 -11.88 17.94
N GLU A 327 -15.00 -12.42 16.79
CA GLU A 327 -16.27 -12.10 16.13
C GLU A 327 -17.47 -12.13 17.09
N ASN A 328 -17.54 -13.14 17.96
CA ASN A 328 -18.64 -13.28 18.94
C ASN A 328 -18.31 -12.68 20.33
N CYS A 329 -17.05 -12.45 20.65
CA CYS A 329 -16.62 -12.00 21.98
C CYS A 329 -16.47 -10.47 22.09
N LEU A 330 -16.33 -9.75 20.98
CA LEU A 330 -16.00 -8.31 20.96
C LEU A 330 -16.98 -7.43 21.75
N GLY A 331 -18.27 -7.75 21.75
CA GLY A 331 -19.28 -7.00 22.52
C GLY A 331 -19.18 -7.19 24.04
N SER A 332 -18.49 -8.23 24.50
CA SER A 332 -18.37 -8.58 25.93
C SER A 332 -17.04 -8.17 26.57
N LEU A 333 -16.07 -7.71 25.76
CA LEU A 333 -14.73 -7.36 26.23
C LEU A 333 -14.72 -6.05 27.02
N THR A 334 -13.83 -6.00 28.02
CA THR A 334 -13.47 -4.75 28.70
C THR A 334 -12.74 -3.80 27.74
N GLU A 335 -12.57 -2.53 28.14
CA GLU A 335 -11.79 -1.57 27.37
C GLU A 335 -10.32 -2.03 27.19
N GLU A 336 -9.73 -2.58 28.25
CA GLU A 336 -8.39 -3.19 28.19
C GLU A 336 -8.37 -4.40 27.23
N GLY A 337 -9.40 -5.24 27.25
CA GLY A 337 -9.57 -6.36 26.33
C GLY A 337 -9.63 -5.94 24.86
N LEU A 338 -10.36 -4.87 24.54
CA LEU A 338 -10.42 -4.31 23.19
C LEU A 338 -9.09 -3.69 22.74
N LEU A 339 -8.35 -3.05 23.66
CA LEU A 339 -7.00 -2.54 23.38
C LEU A 339 -6.02 -3.69 23.09
N LEU A 340 -6.08 -4.78 23.86
CA LEU A 340 -5.29 -5.99 23.62
C LEU A 340 -5.63 -6.62 22.26
N TYR A 341 -6.90 -6.58 21.86
CA TYR A 341 -7.36 -7.03 20.56
C TYR A 341 -6.78 -6.18 19.42
N LEU A 342 -6.85 -4.85 19.52
CA LEU A 342 -6.24 -3.93 18.54
C LEU A 342 -4.73 -4.16 18.40
N ARG A 343 -4.01 -4.36 19.51
CA ARG A 343 -2.59 -4.70 19.49
C ARG A 343 -2.32 -6.04 18.81
N ALA A 344 -3.20 -7.03 18.98
CA ALA A 344 -3.10 -8.31 18.27
C ALA A 344 -3.29 -8.13 16.76
N LEU A 345 -4.25 -7.30 16.33
CA LEU A 345 -4.43 -6.96 14.92
C LEU A 345 -3.21 -6.25 14.32
N GLN A 346 -2.68 -5.23 15.02
CA GLN A 346 -1.51 -4.47 14.57
C GLN A 346 -0.26 -5.34 14.41
N THR A 347 -0.09 -6.36 15.24
CA THR A 347 1.10 -7.23 15.24
C THR A 347 0.99 -8.38 14.25
N LEU A 348 -0.18 -8.99 14.10
CA LEU A 348 -0.37 -10.18 13.25
C LEU A 348 -0.68 -9.85 11.78
N LEU A 349 -1.41 -8.77 11.51
CA LEU A 349 -1.80 -8.40 10.14
C LEU A 349 -0.59 -8.19 9.20
N PRO A 350 0.50 -7.48 9.58
CA PRO A 350 1.66 -7.31 8.71
C PRO A 350 2.42 -8.61 8.41
N LEU A 351 2.21 -9.67 9.21
CA LEU A 351 2.86 -10.96 9.03
C LEU A 351 2.14 -11.86 8.01
N LEU A 352 0.97 -11.45 7.51
CA LEU A 352 0.25 -12.20 6.48
C LEU A 352 0.98 -12.15 5.13
N PRO A 353 1.00 -13.26 4.38
CA PRO A 353 1.54 -13.27 3.03
C PRO A 353 0.69 -12.38 2.10
N VAL A 354 1.32 -11.77 1.11
CA VAL A 354 0.61 -10.99 0.09
C VAL A 354 0.07 -11.95 -0.95
N SER A 355 -1.24 -11.93 -1.23
CA SER A 355 -1.83 -12.75 -2.30
C SER A 355 -1.31 -12.27 -3.66
N GLU A 356 -0.51 -13.10 -4.33
CA GLU A 356 0.13 -12.77 -5.62
C GLU A 356 -0.89 -12.62 -6.79
N SER A 357 -2.16 -12.94 -6.56
CA SER A 357 -3.24 -12.86 -7.56
C SER A 357 -3.58 -11.44 -8.03
N SER A 358 -3.04 -10.38 -7.40
CA SER A 358 -3.28 -8.98 -7.79
C SER A 358 -2.10 -8.28 -8.48
N SER A 359 -1.00 -8.98 -8.79
CA SER A 359 0.06 -8.42 -9.64
C SER A 359 -0.28 -8.56 -11.12
N ARG A 360 -1.35 -7.91 -11.58
CA ARG A 360 -1.32 -7.38 -12.95
C ARG A 360 -0.45 -6.13 -12.89
N PRO A 361 0.69 -6.06 -13.59
CA PRO A 361 1.34 -4.78 -13.79
C PRO A 361 0.33 -3.86 -14.48
N GLU A 362 0.14 -2.65 -13.96
CA GLU A 362 -0.55 -1.57 -14.66
C GLU A 362 0.23 -1.27 -15.95
N VAL A 363 -0.04 -2.04 -16.99
CA VAL A 363 0.38 -1.75 -18.35
C VAL A 363 -0.81 -1.06 -19.00
N ASN A 364 -0.71 0.26 -19.15
CA ASN A 364 -1.40 0.94 -20.23
C ASN A 364 -0.81 0.38 -21.54
N SER A 365 -1.50 -0.58 -22.15
CA SER A 365 -1.30 -0.96 -23.54
C SER A 365 -2.66 -1.33 -24.11
N ASP A 366 -3.12 -0.49 -25.04
CA ASP A 366 -4.10 -0.89 -26.04
C ASP A 366 -3.49 -2.07 -26.82
N SER A 367 -4.07 -3.25 -26.66
CA SER A 367 -4.02 -4.33 -27.64
C SER A 367 -5.02 -5.40 -27.20
N GLU A 368 -6.15 -5.44 -27.89
CA GLU A 368 -7.02 -6.60 -27.95
C GLU A 368 -6.22 -7.74 -28.60
N ASP A 369 -6.13 -8.89 -27.93
CA ASP A 369 -5.97 -10.21 -28.55
C ASP A 369 -6.16 -11.27 -27.44
N ASP A 370 -7.30 -11.96 -27.51
CA ASP A 370 -7.57 -13.22 -26.82
C ASP A 370 -6.72 -14.34 -27.45
N ASP A 371 -6.06 -15.17 -26.64
CA ASP A 371 -6.25 -16.64 -26.67
C ASP A 371 -5.24 -17.42 -25.80
N ASP A 372 -5.77 -18.54 -25.28
CA ASP A 372 -5.12 -19.77 -24.82
C ASP A 372 -4.59 -19.85 -23.37
N ALA A 373 -5.52 -20.08 -22.44
CA ALA A 373 -5.23 -20.61 -21.11
C ALA A 373 -5.03 -22.14 -21.18
N GLY A 374 -3.79 -22.58 -21.36
CA GLY A 374 -3.37 -23.97 -21.24
C GLY A 374 -3.67 -24.57 -19.86
N LEU A 375 -4.68 -25.43 -19.81
CA LEU A 375 -5.15 -26.16 -18.62
C LEU A 375 -4.15 -27.27 -18.24
N HIS A 376 -3.13 -26.96 -17.44
CA HIS A 376 -2.33 -27.98 -16.77
C HIS A 376 -2.95 -28.31 -15.40
N PRO A 377 -3.43 -29.55 -15.16
CA PRO A 377 -3.94 -29.93 -13.86
C PRO A 377 -2.78 -29.98 -12.84
N PRO A 378 -2.93 -29.41 -11.64
CA PRO A 378 -1.88 -29.47 -10.63
C PRO A 378 -1.65 -30.92 -10.19
N PRO A 379 -0.41 -31.28 -9.82
CA PRO A 379 -0.09 -32.62 -9.37
C PRO A 379 -0.83 -32.92 -8.06
N LYS A 380 -1.49 -34.08 -7.99
CA LYS A 380 -2.11 -34.60 -6.77
C LYS A 380 -1.03 -34.76 -5.68
N GLN A 381 -0.99 -33.84 -4.73
CA GLN A 381 -0.33 -34.05 -3.44
C GLN A 381 -1.41 -34.28 -2.38
N ASP A 382 -1.35 -35.43 -1.71
CA ASP A 382 -2.06 -35.69 -0.46
C ASP A 382 -1.70 -34.61 0.56
N ASP A 383 -2.66 -33.78 0.96
CA ASP A 383 -2.69 -33.24 2.31
C ASP A 383 -4.08 -32.66 2.56
N SER A 384 -4.82 -33.20 3.53
CA SER A 384 -6.10 -32.69 4.04
C SER A 384 -5.93 -31.37 4.82
N ARG A 385 -5.05 -30.49 4.35
CA ARG A 385 -4.63 -29.24 4.98
C ARG A 385 -5.10 -28.08 4.14
N ILE A 386 -5.57 -27.06 4.84
CA ILE A 386 -6.10 -25.86 4.20
C ILE A 386 -4.94 -25.07 3.60
N SER A 387 -5.20 -24.34 2.53
CA SER A 387 -4.18 -23.50 1.90
C SER A 387 -3.96 -22.21 2.70
N VAL A 388 -2.71 -21.76 2.77
CA VAL A 388 -2.35 -20.49 3.42
C VAL A 388 -3.01 -19.30 2.71
N GLN A 389 -3.18 -19.39 1.38
CA GLN A 389 -3.85 -18.37 0.58
C GLN A 389 -5.31 -18.21 0.99
N LEU A 390 -6.06 -19.31 1.09
CA LEU A 390 -7.46 -19.30 1.52
C LEU A 390 -7.62 -18.66 2.90
N ILE A 391 -6.78 -19.05 3.87
CA ILE A 391 -6.81 -18.43 5.21
C ILE A 391 -6.51 -16.93 5.16
N THR A 392 -5.58 -16.50 4.31
CA THR A 392 -5.23 -15.08 4.18
C THR A 392 -6.39 -14.27 3.62
N GLU A 393 -7.08 -14.78 2.60
CA GLU A 393 -8.27 -14.17 2.01
C GLU A 393 -9.43 -14.13 3.02
N GLU A 394 -9.66 -15.23 3.73
CA GLU A 394 -10.66 -15.30 4.80
C GLU A 394 -10.37 -14.32 5.95
N CYS A 395 -9.11 -14.11 6.33
CA CYS A 395 -8.75 -13.11 7.33
C CYS A 395 -9.13 -11.70 6.90
N VAL A 396 -8.84 -11.35 5.64
CA VAL A 396 -9.19 -10.03 5.07
C VAL A 396 -10.71 -9.87 4.98
N HIS A 397 -11.42 -10.92 4.55
CA HIS A 397 -12.87 -10.92 4.49
C HIS A 397 -13.51 -10.76 5.89
N LYS A 398 -13.04 -11.50 6.89
CA LYS A 398 -13.51 -11.40 8.28
C LYS A 398 -13.29 -10.01 8.88
N LEU A 399 -12.16 -9.36 8.57
CA LEU A 399 -11.89 -7.98 8.98
C LEU A 399 -12.92 -6.98 8.41
N ASP A 400 -13.48 -7.26 7.23
CA ASP A 400 -14.45 -6.40 6.54
C ASP A 400 -15.92 -6.76 6.85
N THR A 401 -16.18 -7.69 7.77
CA THR A 401 -17.54 -8.01 8.22
C THR A 401 -18.16 -6.85 9.01
N LYS A 402 -19.47 -6.63 8.86
CA LYS A 402 -20.21 -5.54 9.53
C LYS A 402 -20.01 -5.53 11.05
N HIS A 403 -20.00 -6.71 11.68
CA HIS A 403 -19.85 -6.82 13.13
C HIS A 403 -18.46 -6.36 13.58
N GLN A 404 -17.43 -6.88 12.92
CA GLN A 404 -16.03 -6.53 13.16
C GLN A 404 -15.77 -5.04 12.93
N THR A 405 -16.26 -4.49 11.82
CA THR A 405 -16.08 -3.07 11.52
C THR A 405 -16.77 -2.19 12.55
N ASN A 406 -18.00 -2.53 12.97
CA ASN A 406 -18.71 -1.75 13.97
C ASN A 406 -18.02 -1.78 15.34
N ALA A 407 -17.48 -2.94 15.76
CA ALA A 407 -16.71 -3.04 16.99
C ALA A 407 -15.46 -2.15 16.97
N LEU A 408 -14.72 -2.15 15.85
CA LEU A 408 -13.54 -1.30 15.65
C LEU A 408 -13.90 0.19 15.58
N LEU A 409 -14.99 0.55 14.92
CA LEU A 409 -15.47 1.93 14.83
C LEU A 409 -15.94 2.47 16.18
N ASN A 410 -16.62 1.65 16.99
CA ASN A 410 -17.05 2.01 18.34
C ASN A 410 -15.87 2.38 19.26
N LEU A 411 -14.67 1.85 19.03
CA LEU A 411 -13.47 2.26 19.77
C LEU A 411 -13.00 3.66 19.40
N VAL A 412 -13.15 4.03 18.14
CA VAL A 412 -12.74 5.34 17.60
C VAL A 412 -13.78 6.42 17.88
N TRP A 413 -15.06 6.04 17.98
CA TRP A 413 -16.17 6.99 18.15
C TRP A 413 -16.42 7.41 19.60
N ARG A 414 -15.77 6.77 20.58
CA ARG A 414 -15.86 7.16 22.00
C ARG A 414 -15.14 8.49 22.23
N ASP A 415 -15.77 9.40 22.96
CA ASP A 415 -15.18 10.70 23.31
C ASP A 415 -13.94 10.55 24.23
N SER A 416 -13.76 9.40 24.89
CA SER A 416 -12.61 9.08 25.76
C SER A 416 -11.50 8.27 25.08
N ALA A 417 -11.54 8.09 23.76
CA ALA A 417 -10.56 7.25 23.06
C ALA A 417 -9.13 7.82 23.19
N SER A 418 -8.17 6.97 23.57
CA SER A 418 -6.76 7.36 23.74
C SER A 418 -6.04 7.51 22.40
N GLU A 419 -4.96 8.30 22.37
CA GLU A 419 -4.10 8.45 21.18
C GLU A 419 -3.53 7.11 20.67
N GLU A 420 -3.33 6.13 21.57
CA GLU A 420 -2.90 4.77 21.22
C GLU A 420 -3.91 4.07 20.29
N VAL A 421 -5.21 4.27 20.50
CA VAL A 421 -6.25 3.66 19.65
C VAL A 421 -6.17 4.20 18.22
N PHE A 422 -6.03 5.52 18.06
CA PHE A 422 -5.93 6.16 16.75
C PHE A 422 -4.66 5.74 16.00
N THR A 423 -3.52 5.65 16.69
CA THR A 423 -2.25 5.23 16.08
C THR A 423 -2.26 3.75 15.66
N MET A 424 -2.82 2.86 16.48
CA MET A 424 -3.01 1.46 16.11
C MET A 424 -3.98 1.30 14.96
N MET A 425 -5.12 1.98 15.00
CA MET A 425 -6.10 1.97 13.90
C MET A 425 -5.47 2.45 12.60
N ALA A 426 -4.64 3.49 12.67
CA ALA A 426 -3.94 4.01 11.49
C ALA A 426 -2.94 3.01 10.92
N SER A 427 -2.19 2.31 11.78
CA SER A 427 -1.26 1.25 11.38
C SER A 427 -1.96 0.06 10.73
N ILE A 428 -3.09 -0.38 11.28
CA ILE A 428 -3.92 -1.47 10.72
C ILE A 428 -4.44 -1.06 9.33
N CYS A 429 -5.08 0.11 9.23
CA CYS A 429 -5.65 0.60 7.98
C CYS A 429 -4.57 0.83 6.90
N HIS A 430 -3.40 1.39 7.27
CA HIS A 430 -2.27 1.53 6.36
C HIS A 430 -1.78 0.16 5.84
N THR A 431 -1.72 -0.86 6.69
CA THR A 431 -1.33 -2.22 6.28
C THR A 431 -2.33 -2.81 5.30
N LEU A 432 -3.64 -2.65 5.55
CA LEU A 432 -4.69 -3.06 4.61
C LEU A 432 -4.56 -2.38 3.24
N MET A 433 -4.29 -1.08 3.21
CA MET A 433 -4.17 -0.31 1.97
C MET A 433 -2.87 -0.60 1.21
N VAL A 434 -1.73 -0.73 1.91
CA VAL A 434 -0.41 -0.79 1.27
C VAL A 434 0.03 -2.23 1.00
N GLN A 435 -0.10 -3.13 1.98
CA GLN A 435 0.34 -4.52 1.86
C GLN A 435 -0.69 -5.39 1.13
N HIS A 436 -1.97 -5.26 1.51
CA HIS A 436 -3.07 -6.02 0.89
C HIS A 436 -3.76 -5.28 -0.28
N ARG A 437 -3.30 -4.07 -0.63
CA ARG A 437 -3.78 -3.28 -1.78
C ARG A 437 -5.29 -3.01 -1.78
N LEU A 438 -5.90 -2.94 -0.60
CA LEU A 438 -7.33 -2.71 -0.48
C LEU A 438 -7.66 -1.23 -0.70
N MET A 439 -8.60 -0.96 -1.61
CA MET A 439 -9.05 0.39 -1.92
C MET A 439 -10.11 0.86 -0.92
N VAL A 440 -10.07 2.15 -0.55
CA VAL A 440 -11.03 2.77 0.39
C VAL A 440 -12.50 2.42 0.10
N PRO A 441 -13.04 2.56 -1.14
CA PRO A 441 -14.47 2.29 -1.40
C PRO A 441 -14.85 0.80 -1.31
N LYS A 442 -13.88 -0.12 -1.32
CA LYS A 442 -14.14 -1.57 -1.30
C LYS A 442 -14.14 -2.17 0.11
N VAL A 443 -13.71 -1.40 1.13
CA VAL A 443 -13.60 -1.86 2.52
C VAL A 443 -14.49 -1.00 3.40
N ARG A 444 -15.43 -1.62 4.10
CA ARG A 444 -16.42 -0.96 4.98
C ARG A 444 -15.76 -0.12 6.06
N LEU A 445 -14.69 -0.63 6.68
CA LEU A 445 -13.95 0.09 7.72
C LEU A 445 -13.34 1.39 7.18
N LEU A 446 -12.60 1.30 6.07
CA LEU A 446 -11.94 2.47 5.47
C LEU A 446 -12.96 3.48 4.95
N TYR A 447 -14.02 3.02 4.28
CA TYR A 447 -15.10 3.86 3.80
C TYR A 447 -15.78 4.61 4.95
N SER A 448 -16.12 3.92 6.04
CA SER A 448 -16.77 4.55 7.20
C SER A 448 -15.84 5.55 7.92
N LEU A 449 -14.55 5.26 8.01
CA LEU A 449 -13.56 6.18 8.59
C LEU A 449 -13.31 7.42 7.70
N ALA A 450 -13.45 7.30 6.37
CA ALA A 450 -13.28 8.43 5.45
C ALA A 450 -14.31 9.54 5.67
N PHE A 451 -15.53 9.19 6.08
CA PHE A 451 -16.62 10.14 6.35
C PHE A 451 -16.70 10.57 7.82
N ASN A 452 -15.76 10.14 8.66
CA ASN A 452 -15.73 10.55 10.05
C ASN A 452 -14.84 11.78 10.24
N ALA A 453 -15.47 12.95 10.35
CA ALA A 453 -14.76 14.22 10.54
C ALA A 453 -13.87 14.25 11.80
N ARG A 454 -14.33 13.66 12.91
CA ARG A 454 -13.56 13.60 14.17
C ARG A 454 -12.28 12.80 13.98
N PHE A 455 -12.35 11.65 13.33
CA PHE A 455 -11.20 10.79 13.06
C PHE A 455 -10.17 11.51 12.18
N LEU A 456 -10.60 12.15 11.09
CA LEU A 456 -9.70 12.91 10.22
C LEU A 456 -9.00 14.07 10.96
N ARG A 457 -9.73 14.80 11.82
CA ARG A 457 -9.14 15.86 12.65
C ARG A 457 -8.12 15.32 13.65
N HIS A 458 -8.40 14.20 14.30
CA HIS A 458 -7.46 13.57 15.24
C HIS A 458 -6.21 13.07 14.52
N LEU A 459 -6.35 12.42 13.35
CA LEU A 459 -5.19 12.01 12.55
C LEU A 459 -4.31 13.20 12.17
N TRP A 460 -4.92 14.31 11.72
CA TRP A 460 -4.18 15.54 11.41
C TRP A 460 -3.48 16.11 12.65
N HIS A 461 -4.17 16.14 13.80
CA HIS A 461 -3.58 16.58 15.05
C HIS A 461 -2.35 15.75 15.43
N LEU A 462 -2.44 14.41 15.39
CA LEU A 462 -1.33 13.50 15.65
C LEU A 462 -0.14 13.73 14.71
N ILE A 463 -0.37 13.95 13.41
CA ILE A 463 0.69 14.26 12.44
C ILE A 463 1.42 15.56 12.82
N THR A 464 0.68 16.58 13.25
CA THR A 464 1.25 17.89 13.61
C THR A 464 1.90 17.93 15.00
N SER A 465 1.43 17.11 15.96
CA SER A 465 1.94 17.07 17.34
C SER A 465 3.17 16.18 17.50
N MET A 466 3.44 15.26 16.57
CA MET A 466 4.58 14.35 16.63
C MET A 466 5.93 15.09 16.57
N THR A 467 6.77 14.86 17.57
CA THR A 467 8.14 15.41 17.67
C THR A 467 9.20 14.32 17.88
N THR A 468 10.42 14.56 17.41
CA THR A 468 11.60 13.74 17.71
C THR A 468 12.71 14.57 18.35
N LYS A 469 13.58 13.91 19.12
CA LYS A 469 14.70 14.55 19.81
C LYS A 469 15.93 14.54 18.90
N MET A 470 16.41 15.73 18.55
CA MET A 470 17.63 15.89 17.75
C MET A 470 18.88 15.57 18.57
N ILE A 471 20.01 15.37 17.90
CA ILE A 471 21.33 15.13 18.53
C ILE A 471 21.71 16.30 19.47
N THR A 472 21.28 17.51 19.14
CA THR A 472 21.44 18.73 19.95
C THR A 472 20.55 18.77 21.21
N GLY A 473 19.69 17.77 21.40
CA GLY A 473 18.76 17.67 22.53
C GLY A 473 17.43 18.42 22.36
N SER A 474 17.27 19.23 21.31
CA SER A 474 16.03 19.96 21.02
C SER A 474 14.96 19.06 20.40
N MET A 475 13.70 19.30 20.78
CA MET A 475 12.54 18.61 20.20
C MET A 475 12.13 19.34 18.92
N VAL A 476 11.99 18.60 17.81
CA VAL A 476 11.60 19.14 16.51
C VAL A 476 10.39 18.37 15.98
N PRO A 477 9.34 19.05 15.48
CA PRO A 477 8.21 18.39 14.83
C PRO A 477 8.65 17.53 13.64
N LEU A 478 8.15 16.30 13.54
CA LEU A 478 8.47 15.38 12.45
C LEU A 478 8.04 15.94 11.09
N LEU A 479 6.90 16.60 11.02
CA LEU A 479 6.42 17.26 9.81
C LEU A 479 7.40 18.34 9.30
N GLN A 480 8.07 19.05 10.22
CA GLN A 480 9.09 20.03 9.87
C GLN A 480 10.34 19.36 9.28
N LEU A 481 10.76 18.21 9.83
CA LEU A 481 11.86 17.41 9.27
C LEU A 481 11.53 16.91 7.86
N ILE A 482 10.29 16.43 7.65
CA ILE A 482 9.80 16.04 6.32
C ILE A 482 9.88 17.23 5.38
N SER A 483 9.29 18.38 5.72
CA SER A 483 9.25 19.57 4.85
C SER A 483 10.64 20.09 4.45
N ARG A 484 11.63 19.98 5.35
CA ARG A 484 13.02 20.35 5.07
C ARG A 484 13.76 19.32 4.21
N GLY A 485 13.21 18.11 4.07
CA GLY A 485 13.85 17.00 3.38
C GLY A 485 15.02 16.41 4.16
N SER A 486 14.96 16.43 5.50
CA SER A 486 16.01 15.91 6.38
C SER A 486 15.79 14.42 6.67
N PRO A 487 16.83 13.56 6.60
CA PRO A 487 16.69 12.14 6.88
C PRO A 487 16.25 11.92 8.34
N MET A 488 15.38 10.94 8.56
CA MET A 488 14.84 10.60 9.87
C MET A 488 15.17 9.16 10.28
N SER A 489 15.00 8.85 11.56
CA SER A 489 15.17 7.49 12.06
C SER A 489 14.07 6.55 11.52
N PHE A 490 14.38 5.26 11.43
CA PHE A 490 13.40 4.24 11.01
C PHE A 490 12.20 4.14 11.98
N GLU A 491 12.43 4.43 13.26
CA GLU A 491 11.37 4.45 14.27
C GLU A 491 10.41 5.62 14.04
N ASP A 492 10.95 6.81 13.78
CA ASP A 492 10.14 7.99 13.48
C ASP A 492 9.37 7.83 12.15
N SER A 493 9.99 7.25 11.12
CA SER A 493 9.32 6.98 9.84
C SER A 493 8.19 5.94 9.99
N ASN A 494 8.36 4.93 10.85
CA ASN A 494 7.30 3.98 11.19
C ASN A 494 6.12 4.61 11.91
N ARG A 495 6.33 5.69 12.67
CA ARG A 495 5.27 6.39 13.40
C ARG A 495 4.48 7.34 12.51
N ILE A 496 5.15 8.17 11.70
CA ILE A 496 4.48 9.23 10.92
C ILE A 496 3.88 8.74 9.59
N ILE A 497 4.54 7.83 8.87
CA ILE A 497 4.10 7.41 7.52
C ILE A 497 2.69 6.81 7.53
N PRO A 498 2.33 5.85 8.43
CA PRO A 498 0.99 5.27 8.43
C PRO A 498 -0.12 6.29 8.67
N LEU A 499 0.09 7.21 9.61
CA LEU A 499 -0.85 8.29 9.92
C LEU A 499 -1.04 9.22 8.72
N PHE A 500 0.08 9.68 8.15
CA PHE A 500 0.05 10.66 7.07
C PHE A 500 -0.51 10.07 5.76
N TYR A 501 -0.17 8.82 5.47
CA TYR A 501 -0.72 8.08 4.35
C TYR A 501 -2.23 7.87 4.49
N LEU A 502 -2.69 7.41 5.67
CA LEU A 502 -4.10 7.16 5.91
C LEU A 502 -4.90 8.46 5.85
N PHE A 503 -4.45 9.50 6.56
CA PHE A 503 -5.07 10.81 6.53
C PHE A 503 -5.25 11.31 5.09
N SER A 504 -4.17 11.28 4.31
CA SER A 504 -4.19 11.80 2.95
C SER A 504 -5.11 10.99 2.03
N SER A 505 -5.16 9.66 2.22
CA SER A 505 -6.01 8.77 1.42
C SER A 505 -7.49 8.92 1.75
N LEU A 506 -7.84 8.91 3.04
CA LEU A 506 -9.21 9.04 3.50
C LEU A 506 -9.78 10.42 3.19
N PHE A 507 -8.98 11.49 3.41
CA PHE A 507 -9.43 12.83 3.14
C PHE A 507 -9.58 13.09 1.63
N SER A 508 -8.69 12.55 0.78
CA SER A 508 -8.89 12.56 -0.68
C SER A 508 -10.21 11.90 -1.06
N HIS A 509 -10.53 10.72 -0.51
CA HIS A 509 -11.77 10.02 -0.80
C HIS A 509 -13.01 10.80 -0.33
N SER A 510 -12.96 11.41 0.86
CA SER A 510 -14.01 12.29 1.36
C SER A 510 -14.27 13.46 0.41
N LEU A 511 -13.23 14.15 -0.07
CA LEU A 511 -13.33 15.30 -0.98
C LEU A 511 -13.96 15.00 -2.34
N ILE A 512 -13.97 13.73 -2.79
CA ILE A 512 -14.66 13.32 -4.03
C ILE A 512 -16.18 13.46 -3.86
N SER A 513 -16.69 13.15 -2.67
CA SER A 513 -18.13 13.19 -2.38
C SER A 513 -18.64 14.54 -1.89
N VAL A 514 -17.75 15.39 -1.37
CA VAL A 514 -18.13 16.71 -0.84
C VAL A 514 -18.32 17.68 -2.01
N HIS A 515 -19.46 18.37 -2.02
CA HIS A 515 -19.76 19.37 -3.03
C HIS A 515 -19.26 20.76 -2.64
N ASP A 516 -19.14 21.67 -3.61
CA ASP A 516 -18.72 23.06 -3.36
C ASP A 516 -19.58 23.78 -2.30
N SER A 517 -20.90 23.55 -2.23
CA SER A 517 -21.75 24.16 -1.20
C SER A 517 -21.41 23.70 0.22
N GLU A 518 -21.06 22.43 0.38
CA GLU A 518 -20.62 21.83 1.66
C GLU A 518 -19.16 22.20 1.97
N PHE A 519 -18.31 22.29 0.95
CA PHE A 519 -16.89 22.65 1.04
C PHE A 519 -16.67 24.10 1.47
N PHE A 520 -17.36 25.05 0.83
CA PHE A 520 -17.23 26.48 1.12
C PHE A 520 -18.19 26.96 2.21
N GLY A 521 -19.25 26.20 2.50
CA GLY A 521 -20.35 26.60 3.36
C GLY A 521 -21.30 27.56 2.64
N HIS A 522 -22.61 27.30 2.72
CA HIS A 522 -23.65 28.27 2.41
C HIS A 522 -24.38 28.63 3.70
N GLU A 523 -24.43 29.92 4.04
CA GLU A 523 -25.39 30.45 4.99
C GLU A 523 -26.77 30.47 4.30
N MET A 524 -27.51 29.37 4.39
CA MET A 524 -28.96 29.41 4.24
C MET A 524 -29.51 29.76 5.62
N GLU A 525 -30.22 30.88 5.72
CA GLU A 525 -30.86 31.34 6.95
C GLU A 525 -31.66 30.19 7.60
N GLY A 526 -31.21 29.74 8.78
CA GLY A 526 -32.06 29.02 9.74
C GLY A 526 -31.96 27.48 9.83
N GLN A 527 -31.12 26.78 9.06
CA GLN A 527 -30.91 25.33 9.26
C GLN A 527 -29.43 24.95 9.30
N THR A 528 -28.95 24.62 10.51
CA THR A 528 -27.64 24.03 10.77
C THR A 528 -27.59 22.59 10.23
N GLN A 529 -27.38 22.42 8.92
CA GLN A 529 -26.98 21.11 8.41
C GLN A 529 -25.59 20.75 8.93
N SER A 530 -25.42 19.54 9.45
CA SER A 530 -24.11 19.03 9.86
C SER A 530 -23.19 18.98 8.64
N SER A 531 -22.23 19.92 8.55
CA SER A 531 -21.29 19.91 7.44
C SER A 531 -20.47 18.62 7.45
N MET A 532 -20.48 17.90 6.32
CA MET A 532 -19.62 16.71 6.12
C MET A 532 -18.13 17.10 6.03
N MET A 533 -17.79 18.40 5.98
CA MET A 533 -16.42 18.87 5.92
C MET A 533 -15.69 18.76 7.25
N PRO A 534 -14.54 18.05 7.30
CA PRO A 534 -13.77 17.88 8.53
C PRO A 534 -13.01 19.13 8.97
N PHE A 535 -12.73 20.08 8.09
CA PHE A 535 -11.89 21.26 8.36
C PHE A 535 -12.56 22.53 7.82
N THR A 536 -12.37 23.64 8.54
CA THR A 536 -12.77 24.98 8.08
C THR A 536 -11.83 25.50 6.97
N LEU A 537 -12.25 26.51 6.21
CA LEU A 537 -11.41 27.09 5.15
C LEU A 537 -10.07 27.62 5.69
N THR A 538 -10.04 28.22 6.88
CA THR A 538 -8.80 28.71 7.51
C THR A 538 -7.85 27.57 7.90
N GLU A 539 -8.39 26.47 8.43
CA GLU A 539 -7.62 25.24 8.69
C GLU A 539 -7.12 24.60 7.39
N LEU A 540 -7.89 24.64 6.31
CA LEU A 540 -7.47 24.12 5.01
C LEU A 540 -6.32 24.93 4.40
N VAL A 541 -6.25 26.23 4.64
CA VAL A 541 -5.10 27.06 4.22
C VAL A 541 -3.83 26.57 4.93
N THR A 542 -3.84 26.41 6.26
CA THR A 542 -2.65 25.93 6.98
C THR A 542 -2.29 24.49 6.60
N LEU A 543 -3.28 23.63 6.48
CA LEU A 543 -3.13 22.23 6.09
C LEU A 543 -2.54 22.10 4.69
N SER A 544 -3.10 22.79 3.69
CA SER A 544 -2.60 22.73 2.31
C SER A 544 -1.16 23.21 2.16
N ARG A 545 -0.75 24.23 2.94
CA ARG A 545 0.66 24.67 3.01
C ARG A 545 1.54 23.56 3.55
N CYS A 546 1.17 22.95 4.68
CA CYS A 546 1.91 21.84 5.27
C CYS A 546 2.04 20.64 4.33
N LEU A 547 0.96 20.25 3.63
CA LEU A 547 0.98 19.16 2.66
C LEU A 547 1.90 19.46 1.48
N ARG A 548 1.82 20.67 0.91
CA ARG A 548 2.70 21.12 -0.18
C ARG A 548 4.17 21.07 0.24
N ASP A 549 4.49 21.67 1.40
CA ASP A 549 5.86 21.74 1.90
C ASP A 549 6.39 20.33 2.22
N ALA A 550 5.54 19.43 2.74
CA ALA A 550 5.87 18.03 2.93
C ALA A 550 6.19 17.33 1.59
N CYS A 551 5.41 17.53 0.52
CA CYS A 551 5.74 16.95 -0.78
C CYS A 551 7.10 17.42 -1.31
N LEU A 552 7.40 18.72 -1.21
CA LEU A 552 8.71 19.27 -1.62
C LEU A 552 9.85 18.66 -0.81
N GLY A 553 9.64 18.49 0.48
CA GLY A 553 10.54 17.80 1.38
C GLY A 553 10.77 16.33 1.04
N ILE A 554 9.71 15.59 0.67
CA ILE A 554 9.82 14.18 0.23
C ILE A 554 10.58 14.09 -1.10
N ILE A 555 10.42 15.04 -2.03
CA ILE A 555 11.24 15.09 -3.26
C ILE A 555 12.72 15.25 -2.90
N LYS A 556 13.07 16.12 -1.94
CA LYS A 556 14.46 16.27 -1.45
C LYS A 556 15.00 14.97 -0.82
N LEU A 557 14.16 14.23 -0.09
CA LEU A 557 14.51 12.92 0.49
C LEU A 557 14.70 11.82 -0.55
N ALA A 558 13.86 11.81 -1.59
CA ALA A 558 13.94 10.83 -2.67
C ALA A 558 15.20 11.01 -3.53
N TYR A 559 15.65 12.26 -3.70
CA TYR A 559 16.85 12.63 -4.45
C TYR A 559 17.86 13.35 -3.54
N PRO A 560 18.61 12.64 -2.68
CA PRO A 560 19.59 13.27 -1.78
C PRO A 560 20.79 13.85 -2.54
N GLU A 561 21.36 14.95 -2.05
CA GLU A 561 22.49 15.66 -2.70
C GLU A 561 23.77 14.81 -2.83
N THR A 562 23.90 13.77 -2.01
CA THR A 562 24.98 12.79 -2.11
C THR A 562 24.56 11.67 -3.07
N LYS A 563 25.15 11.63 -4.27
CA LYS A 563 24.92 10.58 -5.27
C LYS A 563 25.00 9.17 -4.65
N THR A 564 24.01 8.33 -4.95
CA THR A 564 24.02 6.89 -4.60
C THR A 564 25.16 6.11 -5.27
N GLU A 565 25.73 6.62 -6.36
CA GLU A 565 26.84 5.99 -7.10
C GLU A 565 28.17 6.04 -6.33
N HIS A 566 28.47 7.14 -5.63
CA HIS A 566 29.61 7.15 -4.72
C HIS A 566 29.45 6.10 -3.63
N ARG A 567 28.22 5.78 -3.22
CA ARG A 567 27.97 4.69 -2.29
C ARG A 567 28.23 3.32 -2.94
N GLU A 568 27.98 3.14 -4.24
CA GLU A 568 28.24 1.88 -4.95
C GLU A 568 29.73 1.68 -5.26
N GLU A 569 30.46 2.71 -5.66
CA GLU A 569 31.92 2.69 -5.82
C GLU A 569 32.61 2.51 -4.46
N TYR A 570 32.14 3.20 -3.43
CA TYR A 570 32.61 3.02 -2.05
C TYR A 570 32.26 1.62 -1.54
N MET A 571 31.07 1.08 -1.84
CA MET A 571 30.70 -0.30 -1.54
C MET A 571 31.50 -1.33 -2.34
N ALA A 572 31.86 -1.04 -3.59
CA ALA A 572 32.75 -1.85 -4.40
C ALA A 572 34.17 -1.85 -3.81
N ALA A 573 34.64 -0.70 -3.32
CA ALA A 573 35.88 -0.58 -2.56
C ALA A 573 35.82 -1.33 -1.22
N PHE A 574 34.69 -1.33 -0.50
CA PHE A 574 34.50 -2.15 0.71
C PHE A 574 34.45 -3.66 0.39
N ARG A 575 33.84 -4.05 -0.73
CA ARG A 575 33.86 -5.44 -1.22
C ARG A 575 35.29 -5.87 -1.57
N SER A 576 36.11 -5.00 -2.15
CA SER A 576 37.52 -5.32 -2.46
C SER A 576 38.40 -5.46 -1.22
N VAL A 577 37.97 -4.95 -0.06
CA VAL A 577 38.64 -5.11 1.25
C VAL A 577 38.01 -6.27 2.06
N GLY A 578 37.10 -7.06 1.47
CA GLY A 578 36.49 -8.23 2.10
C GLY A 578 35.32 -7.91 3.05
N VAL A 579 34.83 -6.67 3.07
CA VAL A 579 33.66 -6.28 3.88
C VAL A 579 32.39 -6.65 3.12
N LYS A 580 31.72 -7.73 3.56
CA LYS A 580 30.38 -8.09 3.09
C LYS A 580 29.38 -7.06 3.60
N THR A 581 29.05 -6.04 2.81
CA THR A 581 27.89 -5.19 3.13
C THR A 581 26.62 -6.05 3.03
N ASN A 582 25.88 -6.12 4.13
CA ASN A 582 24.68 -6.94 4.30
C ASN A 582 23.64 -6.62 3.20
N MET A 583 23.29 -7.59 2.34
CA MET A 583 22.15 -7.49 1.41
C MET A 583 20.86 -7.02 2.11
N ALA A 584 20.71 -7.35 3.40
CA ALA A 584 19.62 -6.91 4.25
C ALA A 584 19.56 -5.37 4.43
N VAL A 585 20.70 -4.67 4.43
CA VAL A 585 20.72 -3.19 4.54
C VAL A 585 20.23 -2.56 3.23
N GLN A 586 20.62 -3.12 2.08
CA GLN A 586 20.15 -2.67 0.76
C GLN A 586 18.63 -2.85 0.63
N GLN A 587 18.11 -4.01 1.02
CA GLN A 587 16.67 -4.30 1.00
C GLN A 587 15.87 -3.35 1.91
N ARG A 588 16.40 -3.00 3.10
CA ARG A 588 15.75 -2.03 4.00
C ARG A 588 15.66 -0.63 3.38
N ILE A 589 16.72 -0.17 2.72
CA ILE A 589 16.75 1.14 2.07
C ILE A 589 15.76 1.21 0.92
N GLN A 590 15.71 0.16 0.08
CA GLN A 590 14.74 0.08 -1.02
C GLN A 590 13.30 0.03 -0.51
N ALA A 591 13.04 -0.72 0.56
CA ALA A 591 11.72 -0.78 1.18
C ALA A 591 11.29 0.59 1.76
N GLU A 592 12.22 1.32 2.38
CA GLU A 592 11.96 2.67 2.90
C GLU A 592 11.68 3.67 1.77
N GLN A 593 12.48 3.65 0.70
CA GLN A 593 12.23 4.48 -0.49
C GLN A 593 10.84 4.20 -1.08
N LYS A 594 10.45 2.93 -1.22
CA LYS A 594 9.11 2.56 -1.73
C LYS A 594 7.98 3.17 -0.88
N ARG A 595 8.14 3.21 0.45
CA ARG A 595 7.14 3.81 1.36
C ARG A 595 7.03 5.32 1.18
N TRP A 596 8.16 6.03 1.04
CA TRP A 596 8.16 7.47 0.79
C TRP A 596 7.50 7.82 -0.54
N VAL A 597 7.71 7.01 -1.57
CA VAL A 597 7.10 7.20 -2.90
C VAL A 597 5.58 6.99 -2.83
N GLN A 598 5.13 5.95 -2.13
CA GLN A 598 3.70 5.71 -1.90
C GLN A 598 3.06 6.86 -1.14
N LEU A 599 3.72 7.35 -0.08
CA LEU A 599 3.26 8.51 0.68
C LEU A 599 3.19 9.76 -0.20
N PHE A 600 4.23 10.04 -0.98
CA PHE A 600 4.27 11.18 -1.90
C PHE A 600 3.09 11.17 -2.87
N LYS A 601 2.77 10.03 -3.49
CA LYS A 601 1.64 9.94 -4.44
C LYS A 601 0.32 10.34 -3.80
N VAL A 602 0.05 9.86 -2.59
CA VAL A 602 -1.22 10.14 -1.90
C VAL A 602 -1.28 11.60 -1.44
N ILE A 603 -0.21 12.15 -0.86
CA ILE A 603 -0.20 13.56 -0.45
C ILE A 603 -0.33 14.47 -1.68
N THR A 604 0.43 14.21 -2.74
CA THR A 604 0.37 14.99 -3.98
C THR A 604 -1.03 14.95 -4.60
N ASN A 605 -1.72 13.80 -4.57
CA ASN A 605 -3.12 13.72 -5.01
C ASN A 605 -4.02 14.64 -4.19
N LEU A 606 -3.93 14.57 -2.85
CA LEU A 606 -4.70 15.44 -1.97
C LEU A 606 -4.42 16.92 -2.22
N VAL A 607 -3.15 17.31 -2.35
CA VAL A 607 -2.74 18.69 -2.66
C VAL A 607 -3.34 19.15 -3.99
N LYS A 608 -3.29 18.31 -5.04
CA LYS A 608 -3.89 18.62 -6.35
C LYS A 608 -5.41 18.80 -6.25
N MET A 609 -6.11 17.96 -5.48
CA MET A 609 -7.55 18.09 -5.24
C MET A 609 -7.91 19.40 -4.52
N VAL A 610 -7.17 19.76 -3.47
CA VAL A 610 -7.39 21.02 -2.74
C VAL A 610 -7.06 22.23 -3.63
N LYS A 611 -5.97 22.16 -4.42
CA LYS A 611 -5.63 23.20 -5.39
C LYS A 611 -6.70 23.36 -6.46
N ALA A 612 -7.27 22.27 -6.96
CA ALA A 612 -8.35 22.32 -7.94
C ALA A 612 -9.61 23.02 -7.38
N ARG A 613 -9.93 22.83 -6.09
CA ARG A 613 -11.00 23.59 -5.42
C ARG A 613 -10.68 25.08 -5.32
N ASP A 614 -9.44 25.43 -4.96
CA ASP A 614 -8.98 26.83 -4.88
C ASP A 614 -8.94 27.54 -6.26
N ILE A 615 -8.61 26.82 -7.34
CA ILE A 615 -8.67 27.37 -8.72
C ILE A 615 -10.11 27.74 -9.11
N ARG A 616 -11.09 26.92 -8.69
CA ARG A 616 -12.51 27.17 -8.99
C ARG A 616 -13.07 28.36 -8.23
N ARG A 617 -12.84 28.38 -6.92
CA ARG A 617 -13.24 29.49 -6.04
C ARG A 617 -12.09 29.74 -5.06
N PRO A 618 -11.31 30.83 -5.26
CA PRO A 618 -10.16 31.13 -4.42
C PRO A 618 -10.56 31.31 -2.95
N PHE A 619 -9.86 30.59 -2.07
CA PHE A 619 -9.98 30.74 -0.61
C PHE A 619 -8.60 30.86 0.06
N CYS A 620 -7.52 30.51 -0.64
CA CYS A 620 -6.16 30.73 -0.21
C CYS A 620 -5.69 32.17 -0.52
N PRO A 621 -4.80 32.75 0.31
CA PRO A 621 -4.25 34.08 0.04
C PRO A 621 -3.35 34.10 -1.21
N GLY A 622 -3.11 35.29 -1.76
CA GLY A 622 -2.22 35.48 -2.91
C GLY A 622 -0.81 34.93 -2.66
N GLY A 623 -0.27 34.17 -3.61
CA GLY A 623 1.05 33.54 -3.49
C GLY A 623 1.10 32.31 -2.57
N HIS A 624 -0.02 31.88 -1.97
CA HIS A 624 -0.09 30.76 -1.04
C HIS A 624 0.59 29.49 -1.55
N TRP A 625 0.39 29.16 -2.83
CA TRP A 625 0.89 27.94 -3.46
C TRP A 625 2.35 28.02 -3.90
N LEU A 626 2.93 29.23 -4.02
CA LEU A 626 4.32 29.44 -4.41
C LEU A 626 5.26 29.08 -3.25
N SER A 627 6.36 28.39 -3.58
CA SER A 627 7.39 28.07 -2.58
C SER A 627 8.64 28.93 -2.80
N VAL A 628 9.03 29.68 -1.77
CA VAL A 628 10.26 30.51 -1.77
C VAL A 628 11.51 29.63 -1.84
N GLU A 629 11.42 28.37 -1.39
CA GLU A 629 12.54 27.42 -1.43
C GLU A 629 12.82 26.87 -2.83
N VAL A 630 11.86 26.99 -3.76
CA VAL A 630 11.97 26.45 -5.12
C VAL A 630 12.41 27.56 -6.07
N ASN A 631 13.70 27.58 -6.42
CA ASN A 631 14.29 28.56 -7.36
C ASN A 631 14.60 27.90 -8.71
N ILE A 632 13.54 27.52 -9.43
CA ILE A 632 13.65 26.99 -10.79
C ILE A 632 13.63 28.17 -11.75
N ARG A 633 14.77 28.44 -12.39
CA ARG A 633 14.90 29.49 -13.40
C ARG A 633 14.99 28.87 -14.79
N ALA A 634 14.33 29.49 -15.76
CA ALA A 634 14.33 29.03 -17.14
C ALA A 634 15.75 28.86 -17.75
N ASP A 635 16.75 29.62 -17.27
CA ASP A 635 18.16 29.55 -17.70
C ASP A 635 18.85 28.22 -17.41
N LYS A 636 18.40 27.50 -16.38
CA LYS A 636 19.00 26.23 -15.96
C LYS A 636 18.28 25.01 -16.53
N VAL A 637 17.00 25.14 -16.87
CA VAL A 637 16.12 24.01 -17.24
C VAL A 637 16.24 23.61 -18.71
N THR A 638 16.65 24.52 -19.59
CA THR A 638 16.83 24.22 -21.03
C THR A 638 17.87 23.15 -21.33
N GLN A 639 18.85 22.95 -20.42
CA GLN A 639 19.85 21.89 -20.54
C GLN A 639 19.26 20.48 -20.28
N LEU A 640 18.07 20.38 -19.71
CA LEU A 640 17.37 19.11 -19.38
C LEU A 640 16.60 18.49 -20.54
N TYR A 641 16.50 19.20 -21.65
CA TYR A 641 15.68 18.83 -22.81
C TYR A 641 16.49 18.68 -24.11
N VAL A 642 17.82 18.65 -24.00
CA VAL A 642 18.73 18.38 -25.12
C VAL A 642 18.44 16.99 -25.71
N PRO A 643 18.50 16.79 -27.05
CA PRO A 643 18.08 15.58 -27.75
C PRO A 643 18.56 14.24 -27.17
N SER A 644 19.76 14.21 -26.58
CA SER A 644 20.33 13.02 -25.94
C SER A 644 19.51 12.48 -24.76
N ALA A 645 18.62 13.28 -24.15
CA ALA A 645 17.80 12.87 -23.00
C ALA A 645 16.32 12.54 -23.33
N ARG A 646 15.92 12.52 -24.63
CA ARG A 646 14.51 12.28 -25.03
C ARG A 646 13.97 10.91 -24.60
N HIS A 647 14.81 9.89 -24.52
CA HIS A 647 14.42 8.56 -24.03
C HIS A 647 14.23 8.51 -22.50
N VAL A 648 14.79 9.47 -21.77
CA VAL A 648 14.76 9.52 -20.30
C VAL A 648 13.40 10.02 -19.79
N TRP A 649 12.75 10.93 -20.53
CA TRP A 649 11.45 11.51 -20.19
C TRP A 649 10.28 10.53 -20.29
N ARG A 650 10.27 9.58 -21.24
CA ARG A 650 9.19 8.57 -21.35
C ARG A 650 9.17 7.57 -20.19
N THR A 651 10.30 7.39 -19.50
CA THR A 651 10.50 6.32 -18.51
C THR A 651 10.55 6.82 -17.06
N ARG A 652 10.69 8.13 -16.83
CA ARG A 652 10.81 8.75 -15.49
C ARG A 652 9.51 9.41 -14.99
N ARG A 653 8.38 8.69 -15.03
CA ARG A 653 7.28 8.98 -14.10
C ARG A 653 7.69 8.50 -12.71
N MET A 654 7.36 9.27 -11.66
CA MET A 654 7.63 9.00 -10.22
C MET A 654 7.16 7.59 -9.73
N GLY A 655 6.48 6.81 -10.59
CA GLY A 655 6.22 5.38 -10.41
C GLY A 655 7.44 4.46 -10.51
N ARG A 656 8.61 4.92 -10.98
CA ARG A 656 9.90 4.20 -10.98
C ARG A 656 10.97 4.92 -10.14
N ILE A 657 10.70 5.16 -8.86
CA ILE A 657 11.77 5.51 -7.92
C ILE A 657 12.36 4.20 -7.38
N GLY A 658 13.49 3.83 -7.95
CA GLY A 658 14.38 2.74 -7.55
C GLY A 658 15.68 2.85 -8.34
N PRO A 659 16.79 2.21 -7.92
CA PRO A 659 18.00 2.17 -8.73
C PRO A 659 17.66 1.58 -10.10
N LEU A 660 18.19 2.19 -11.15
CA LEU A 660 18.02 1.76 -12.55
C LEU A 660 18.27 0.25 -12.68
N GLN A 661 17.25 -0.53 -13.07
CA GLN A 661 17.50 -1.78 -13.79
C GLN A 661 17.61 -1.42 -15.26
N SER A 662 18.85 -1.35 -15.74
CA SER A 662 19.18 -1.33 -17.16
C SER A 662 18.80 -2.68 -17.76
N ASN A 663 17.64 -2.75 -18.39
CA ASN A 663 17.37 -3.80 -19.35
C ASN A 663 17.17 -3.13 -20.72
N LEU A 664 18.13 -3.44 -21.60
CA LEU A 664 18.18 -3.31 -23.06
C LEU A 664 18.98 -2.16 -23.68
N ASP A 665 19.89 -2.64 -24.54
CA ASP A 665 20.71 -2.08 -25.61
C ASP A 665 21.90 -1.17 -25.27
N VAL A 666 23.06 -1.85 -25.21
CA VAL A 666 24.42 -1.33 -25.31
C VAL A 666 24.53 -0.44 -26.55
N GLY A 667 24.77 0.86 -26.36
CA GLY A 667 25.12 1.74 -27.48
C GLY A 667 25.34 3.20 -27.13
N LEU A 668 24.41 3.86 -26.44
CA LEU A 668 24.48 5.29 -26.14
C LEU A 668 23.77 5.57 -24.81
N GLU A 669 24.49 5.52 -23.69
CA GLU A 669 23.92 6.00 -22.42
C GLU A 669 23.72 7.53 -22.49
N PRO A 670 22.50 8.04 -22.23
CA PRO A 670 22.26 9.47 -22.20
C PRO A 670 23.03 10.11 -21.03
N PRO A 671 23.47 11.38 -21.14
CA PRO A 671 24.17 12.04 -20.05
C PRO A 671 23.32 12.04 -18.77
N GLN A 672 23.93 11.65 -17.65
CA GLN A 672 23.25 11.57 -16.37
C GLN A 672 22.88 12.97 -15.85
N LEU A 673 21.62 13.15 -15.43
CA LEU A 673 21.16 14.38 -14.78
C LEU A 673 21.79 14.52 -13.39
N SER A 674 22.09 15.76 -12.99
CA SER A 674 22.46 16.07 -11.60
C SER A 674 21.25 15.94 -10.67
N VAL A 675 21.50 15.75 -9.37
CA VAL A 675 20.44 15.64 -8.35
C VAL A 675 19.51 16.87 -8.34
N SER A 676 20.08 18.06 -8.54
CA SER A 676 19.33 19.32 -8.61
C SER A 676 18.34 19.32 -9.78
N GLU A 677 18.77 18.79 -10.92
CA GLU A 677 17.98 18.68 -12.14
C GLU A 677 16.86 17.65 -12.01
N GLU A 678 17.12 16.51 -11.36
CA GLU A 678 16.11 15.50 -11.06
C GLU A 678 15.03 16.02 -10.11
N ARG A 679 15.42 16.81 -9.10
CA ARG A 679 14.46 17.48 -8.20
C ARG A 679 13.60 18.50 -8.94
N HIS A 680 14.21 19.36 -9.76
CA HIS A 680 13.47 20.35 -10.54
C HIS A 680 12.47 19.69 -11.49
N LEU A 681 12.88 18.59 -12.13
CA LEU A 681 12.04 17.77 -12.98
C LEU A 681 10.84 17.19 -12.21
N ALA A 682 11.08 16.57 -11.05
CA ALA A 682 10.01 16.03 -10.20
C ALA A 682 9.02 17.13 -9.76
N ILE A 683 9.50 18.34 -9.44
CA ILE A 683 8.64 19.46 -9.07
C ILE A 683 7.79 19.94 -10.25
N LEU A 684 8.38 20.15 -11.43
CA LEU A 684 7.65 20.62 -12.62
C LEU A 684 6.62 19.60 -13.12
N THR A 685 6.83 18.31 -12.87
CA THR A 685 5.92 17.25 -13.29
C THR A 685 4.80 17.00 -12.30
N GLU A 686 5.09 17.02 -11.00
CA GLU A 686 4.12 16.64 -9.97
C GLU A 686 3.48 17.83 -9.25
N LEU A 687 4.17 18.96 -9.15
CA LEU A 687 3.75 20.14 -8.41
C LEU A 687 4.09 21.45 -9.16
N PRO A 688 3.76 21.61 -10.45
CA PRO A 688 4.21 22.77 -11.23
C PRO A 688 3.72 24.12 -10.66
N PHE A 689 2.55 24.15 -10.02
CA PHE A 689 1.95 25.34 -9.43
C PHE A 689 2.75 25.95 -8.26
N VAL A 690 3.79 25.26 -7.75
CA VAL A 690 4.72 25.86 -6.76
C VAL A 690 5.74 26.80 -7.40
N VAL A 691 5.89 26.72 -8.72
CA VAL A 691 6.73 27.59 -9.54
C VAL A 691 5.85 28.72 -10.12
N PRO A 692 6.30 29.98 -10.06
CA PRO A 692 5.57 31.11 -10.65
C PRO A 692 5.17 30.86 -12.11
N PHE A 693 3.98 31.30 -12.47
CA PHE A 693 3.43 31.13 -13.83
C PHE A 693 4.38 31.70 -14.89
N GLU A 694 4.90 32.91 -14.68
CA GLU A 694 5.86 33.56 -15.59
C GLU A 694 7.11 32.72 -15.85
N GLU A 695 7.68 32.10 -14.81
CA GLU A 695 8.86 31.23 -14.96
C GLU A 695 8.52 29.96 -15.74
N ARG A 696 7.35 29.36 -15.51
CA ARG A 696 6.87 28.21 -16.29
C ARG A 696 6.64 28.57 -17.77
N VAL A 697 6.11 29.75 -18.07
CA VAL A 697 5.99 30.25 -19.45
C VAL A 697 7.37 30.43 -20.10
N LYS A 698 8.35 31.00 -19.38
CA LYS A 698 9.74 31.12 -19.88
C LYS A 698 10.35 29.75 -20.16
N ILE A 699 10.11 28.76 -19.30
CA ILE A 699 10.55 27.37 -19.52
C ILE A 699 9.90 26.84 -20.80
N PHE A 700 8.57 26.90 -20.91
CA PHE A 700 7.81 26.43 -22.08
C PHE A 700 8.31 27.04 -23.40
N GLN A 701 8.45 28.36 -23.47
CA GLN A 701 8.94 29.05 -24.67
C GLN A 701 10.34 28.61 -25.08
N ARG A 702 11.22 28.36 -24.10
CA ARG A 702 12.58 27.90 -24.42
C ARG A 702 12.62 26.43 -24.86
N LEU A 703 11.73 25.59 -24.35
CA LEU A 703 11.57 24.21 -24.84
C LEU A 703 11.14 24.21 -26.31
N ILE A 704 10.18 25.07 -26.66
CA ILE A 704 9.80 25.30 -28.06
C ILE A 704 10.99 25.82 -28.86
N TYR A 705 11.72 26.81 -28.37
CA TYR A 705 12.86 27.38 -29.08
C TYR A 705 13.96 26.33 -29.34
N ALA A 706 14.27 25.48 -28.36
CA ALA A 706 15.23 24.40 -28.53
C ALA A 706 14.75 23.38 -29.59
N ASP A 707 13.48 22.95 -29.51
CA ASP A 707 12.89 22.04 -30.51
C ASP A 707 12.87 22.67 -31.91
N LYS A 708 12.59 23.97 -32.03
CA LYS A 708 12.67 24.71 -33.29
C LYS A 708 14.07 24.72 -33.88
N ARG A 709 15.10 24.93 -33.06
CA ARG A 709 16.49 24.90 -33.53
C ARG A 709 16.87 23.52 -34.06
N ASP A 710 16.41 22.46 -33.39
CA ASP A 710 16.65 21.08 -33.85
C ASP A 710 15.93 20.77 -35.17
N VAL A 711 14.67 21.20 -35.33
CA VAL A 711 13.82 20.87 -36.49
C VAL A 711 14.05 21.80 -37.69
N GLN A 712 14.19 23.10 -37.44
CA GLN A 712 14.29 24.13 -38.48
C GLN A 712 15.74 24.51 -38.82
N GLY A 713 16.73 24.17 -37.98
CA GLY A 713 18.14 24.51 -38.18
C GLY A 713 18.46 26.02 -38.07
N ASP A 714 19.76 26.35 -38.02
CA ASP A 714 20.29 27.73 -37.95
C ASP A 714 20.63 28.32 -39.35
N GLY A 715 20.39 27.57 -40.44
CA GLY A 715 20.74 27.97 -41.81
C GLY A 715 19.67 28.82 -42.53
N PRO A 716 20.04 29.62 -43.55
CA PRO A 716 19.10 30.46 -44.30
C PRO A 716 18.13 29.68 -45.22
N PHE A 717 18.42 28.41 -45.51
CA PHE A 717 17.58 27.56 -46.37
C PHE A 717 17.46 26.10 -45.88
N PRO A 718 16.51 25.79 -45.01
CA PRO A 718 15.96 24.44 -44.85
C PRO A 718 14.57 24.34 -45.52
N ASP A 719 14.21 23.14 -46.00
CA ASP A 719 12.90 22.79 -46.58
C ASP A 719 11.74 23.30 -45.71
N GLY A 720 11.04 24.33 -46.19
CA GLY A 720 9.84 24.88 -45.58
C GLY A 720 8.59 24.47 -46.35
N ILE A 721 7.46 24.37 -45.65
CA ILE A 721 6.15 24.11 -46.24
C ILE A 721 5.71 25.38 -46.97
N SER A 722 5.39 25.27 -48.26
CA SER A 722 4.87 26.40 -49.05
C SER A 722 3.48 26.05 -49.55
N VAL A 723 2.48 26.80 -49.11
CA VAL A 723 1.08 26.57 -49.48
C VAL A 723 0.45 27.81 -50.11
N THR A 724 -0.37 27.60 -51.12
CA THR A 724 -1.20 28.64 -51.75
C THR A 724 -2.63 28.48 -51.26
N ILE A 725 -3.27 29.52 -50.73
CA ILE A 725 -4.60 29.44 -50.12
C ILE A 725 -5.51 30.51 -50.71
N ARG A 726 -6.74 30.15 -51.09
CA ARG A 726 -7.75 31.11 -51.56
C ARG A 726 -8.45 31.74 -50.37
N ARG A 727 -8.55 33.07 -50.32
CA ARG A 727 -9.13 33.80 -49.18
C ARG A 727 -10.55 33.35 -48.84
N ASN A 728 -11.39 33.11 -49.84
CA ASN A 728 -12.78 32.68 -49.65
C ASN A 728 -12.94 31.22 -49.21
N TYR A 729 -11.90 30.39 -49.37
CA TYR A 729 -11.90 28.96 -49.08
C TYR A 729 -10.78 28.60 -48.09
N ILE A 730 -10.48 29.50 -47.16
CA ILE A 730 -9.31 29.41 -46.27
C ILE A 730 -9.29 28.11 -45.46
N TYR A 731 -10.46 27.64 -45.01
CA TYR A 731 -10.57 26.43 -44.20
C TYR A 731 -10.40 25.17 -45.04
N GLU A 732 -11.09 25.07 -46.18
CA GLU A 732 -11.04 23.90 -47.07
C GLU A 732 -9.64 23.72 -47.67
N ASP A 733 -9.06 24.78 -48.22
CA ASP A 733 -7.72 24.76 -48.81
C ASP A 733 -6.65 24.44 -47.76
N ALA A 734 -6.80 24.94 -46.53
CA ALA A 734 -5.88 24.64 -45.44
C ALA A 734 -6.04 23.20 -44.93
N TYR A 735 -7.28 22.71 -44.82
CA TYR A 735 -7.55 21.34 -44.39
C TYR A 735 -6.95 20.35 -45.38
N ASP A 736 -7.14 20.57 -46.69
CA ASP A 736 -6.54 19.75 -47.74
C ASP A 736 -5.00 19.80 -47.64
N LYS A 737 -4.39 20.99 -47.77
CA LYS A 737 -2.93 21.14 -47.92
C LYS A 737 -2.12 20.91 -46.66
N LEU A 738 -2.69 21.18 -45.48
CA LEU A 738 -2.01 21.04 -44.18
C LEU A 738 -2.57 19.86 -43.37
N SER A 739 -3.32 18.95 -44.00
CA SER A 739 -3.68 17.66 -43.42
C SER A 739 -2.44 16.84 -43.06
N PRO A 740 -2.54 15.88 -42.12
CA PRO A 740 -1.44 14.97 -41.83
C PRO A 740 -1.04 14.07 -43.01
N GLU A 741 -1.96 13.86 -43.97
CA GLU A 741 -1.73 13.06 -45.17
C GLU A 741 -0.77 13.76 -46.14
N ASN A 742 -0.93 15.08 -46.31
CA ASN A 742 -0.11 15.88 -47.22
C ASN A 742 1.15 16.41 -46.56
N GLU A 743 1.05 16.92 -45.33
CA GLU A 743 2.17 17.48 -44.58
C GLU A 743 2.21 16.84 -43.20
N PRO A 744 3.02 15.80 -42.94
CA PRO A 744 3.02 15.10 -41.65
C PRO A 744 3.73 15.86 -40.53
N ASP A 745 4.69 16.74 -40.85
CA ASP A 745 5.49 17.52 -39.90
C ASP A 745 5.25 19.03 -40.00
N LEU A 746 4.27 19.53 -39.23
CA LEU A 746 3.91 20.95 -39.21
C LEU A 746 4.87 21.81 -38.35
N LYS A 747 5.92 21.23 -37.76
CA LYS A 747 6.93 22.00 -37.01
C LYS A 747 7.87 22.79 -37.91
N LYS A 748 7.97 22.39 -39.19
CA LYS A 748 8.70 23.13 -40.22
C LYS A 748 8.14 24.55 -40.42
N ARG A 749 8.95 25.44 -40.99
CA ARG A 749 8.51 26.80 -41.32
C ARG A 749 7.45 26.73 -42.42
N VAL A 750 6.32 27.40 -42.23
CA VAL A 750 5.21 27.46 -43.20
C VAL A 750 5.20 28.84 -43.84
N ARG A 751 5.21 28.87 -45.17
CA ARG A 751 5.03 30.07 -45.99
C ARG A 751 3.69 29.98 -46.71
N VAL A 752 2.94 31.07 -46.70
CA VAL A 752 1.57 31.10 -47.23
C VAL A 752 1.47 32.16 -48.31
N HIS A 753 0.96 31.77 -49.47
CA HIS A 753 0.61 32.66 -50.57
C HIS A 753 -0.91 32.78 -50.61
N LEU A 754 -1.45 33.96 -50.31
CA LEU A 754 -2.88 34.21 -50.35
C LEU A 754 -3.31 34.64 -51.76
N LEU A 755 -4.37 34.01 -52.28
CA LEU A 755 -5.03 34.39 -53.52
C LEU A 755 -6.30 35.19 -53.23
N ASN A 756 -6.39 36.36 -53.87
CA ASN A 756 -7.57 37.21 -53.84
C ASN A 756 -8.79 36.54 -54.49
N ALA A 757 -9.98 37.14 -54.34
CA ALA A 757 -11.22 36.67 -54.97
C ALA A 757 -11.16 36.53 -56.51
N HIS A 758 -10.21 37.21 -57.17
CA HIS A 758 -9.97 37.15 -58.61
C HIS A 758 -8.86 36.16 -59.02
N GLY A 759 -8.33 35.36 -58.08
CA GLY A 759 -7.29 34.35 -58.34
C GLY A 759 -5.89 34.92 -58.57
N LEU A 760 -5.66 36.20 -58.28
CA LEU A 760 -4.36 36.86 -58.36
C LEU A 760 -3.65 36.82 -57.01
N ASP A 761 -2.32 36.74 -57.03
CA ASP A 761 -1.47 36.79 -55.84
C ASP A 761 -1.70 38.11 -55.08
N GLU A 762 -1.99 38.01 -53.78
CA GLU A 762 -2.02 39.17 -52.89
C GLU A 762 -0.59 39.72 -52.72
N ALA A 763 -0.44 41.04 -52.89
CA ALA A 763 0.84 41.71 -52.72
C ALA A 763 1.23 41.73 -51.23
N GLY A 764 2.24 40.95 -50.85
CA GLY A 764 2.82 40.99 -49.52
C GLY A 764 4.15 40.25 -49.44
N ILE A 765 5.10 40.82 -48.71
CA ILE A 765 6.40 40.18 -48.44
C ILE A 765 6.22 39.30 -47.20
N ASP A 766 6.52 38.00 -47.32
CA ASP A 766 6.40 37.03 -46.22
C ASP A 766 7.50 37.23 -45.15
N GLY A 767 7.39 38.32 -44.40
CA GLY A 767 8.12 38.56 -43.16
C GLY A 767 7.44 37.95 -41.93
N GLY A 768 6.51 37.00 -42.11
CA GLY A 768 5.71 36.37 -41.05
C GLY A 768 4.32 37.00 -40.78
N GLY A 769 4.01 38.17 -41.35
CA GLY A 769 2.71 38.83 -41.21
C GLY A 769 1.57 38.07 -41.89
N ILE A 770 1.79 37.61 -43.13
CA ILE A 770 0.79 36.89 -43.94
C ILE A 770 0.46 35.52 -43.32
N PHE A 771 1.48 34.76 -42.92
CA PHE A 771 1.27 33.50 -42.20
C PHE A 771 0.44 33.71 -40.93
N ARG A 772 0.71 34.81 -40.21
CA ARG A 772 -0.01 35.16 -38.99
C ARG A 772 -1.49 35.48 -39.23
N GLU A 773 -1.78 36.29 -40.24
CA GLU A 773 -3.14 36.61 -40.66
C GLU A 773 -3.89 35.33 -41.06
N PHE A 774 -3.29 34.53 -41.95
CA PHE A 774 -3.83 33.25 -42.40
C PHE A 774 -4.18 32.33 -41.23
N LEU A 775 -3.25 32.11 -40.29
CA LEU A 775 -3.48 31.18 -39.18
C LEU A 775 -4.60 31.67 -38.26
N ASN A 776 -4.70 32.99 -38.03
CA ASN A 776 -5.75 33.56 -37.21
C ASN A 776 -7.13 33.49 -37.89
N GLU A 777 -7.20 33.79 -39.19
CA GLU A 777 -8.45 33.64 -39.96
C GLU A 777 -8.88 32.17 -40.05
N LEU A 778 -7.93 31.24 -40.25
CA LEU A 778 -8.19 29.80 -40.26
C LEU A 778 -8.77 29.31 -38.92
N LEU A 779 -8.16 29.71 -37.79
CA LEU A 779 -8.66 29.37 -36.46
C LEU A 779 -10.02 30.02 -36.20
N LYS A 780 -10.21 31.30 -36.53
CA LYS A 780 -11.52 31.96 -36.40
C LYS A 780 -12.61 31.27 -37.22
N SER A 781 -12.29 30.84 -38.44
CA SER A 781 -13.22 30.08 -39.28
C SER A 781 -13.53 28.72 -38.66
N GLY A 782 -12.51 27.95 -38.29
CA GLY A 782 -12.66 26.59 -37.77
C GLY A 782 -13.34 26.48 -36.40
N PHE A 783 -13.18 27.48 -35.54
CA PHE A 783 -13.83 27.55 -34.23
C PHE A 783 -15.15 28.34 -34.25
N ASN A 784 -15.60 28.80 -35.42
CA ASN A 784 -16.88 29.45 -35.57
C ASN A 784 -18.02 28.46 -35.26
N PRO A 785 -18.93 28.77 -34.31
CA PRO A 785 -20.05 27.87 -34.00
C PRO A 785 -20.93 27.52 -35.20
N ASN A 786 -21.00 28.40 -36.20
CA ASN A 786 -21.79 28.19 -37.42
C ASN A 786 -21.23 27.09 -38.33
N GLN A 787 -19.95 26.71 -38.18
CA GLN A 787 -19.35 25.57 -38.92
C GLN A 787 -19.78 24.21 -38.35
N GLY A 788 -20.41 24.17 -37.17
CA GLY A 788 -20.91 22.93 -36.57
C GLY A 788 -19.89 22.13 -35.75
N PHE A 789 -18.60 22.49 -35.74
CA PHE A 789 -17.58 21.81 -34.93
C PHE A 789 -17.57 22.26 -33.45
N PHE A 790 -17.89 23.51 -33.16
CA PHE A 790 -17.89 24.02 -31.78
C PHE A 790 -19.25 24.61 -31.43
N LYS A 791 -19.60 24.56 -30.14
CA LYS A 791 -20.76 25.25 -29.56
C LYS A 791 -20.28 26.22 -28.49
N THR A 792 -21.12 27.18 -28.16
CA THR A 792 -20.86 28.18 -27.11
C THR A 792 -21.72 27.90 -25.89
N THR A 793 -21.14 28.02 -24.70
CA THR A 793 -21.90 28.05 -23.44
C THR A 793 -22.66 29.37 -23.29
N ASN A 794 -23.46 29.52 -22.22
CA ASN A 794 -24.14 30.77 -21.88
C ASN A 794 -23.19 31.97 -21.73
N GLU A 795 -21.92 31.72 -21.39
CA GLU A 795 -20.86 32.73 -21.26
C GLU A 795 -20.07 32.95 -22.57
N SER A 796 -20.58 32.45 -23.70
CA SER A 796 -19.89 32.49 -25.01
C SER A 796 -18.53 31.76 -25.04
N LEU A 797 -18.34 30.76 -24.18
CA LEU A 797 -17.13 29.93 -24.16
C LEU A 797 -17.27 28.72 -25.10
N LEU A 798 -16.24 28.43 -25.88
CA LEU A 798 -16.20 27.39 -26.89
C LEU A 798 -15.95 26.00 -26.30
N TYR A 799 -16.74 25.02 -26.74
CA TYR A 799 -16.53 23.60 -26.47
C TYR A 799 -16.92 22.74 -27.68
N PRO A 800 -16.41 21.50 -27.80
CA PRO A 800 -16.74 20.63 -28.93
C PRO A 800 -18.24 20.37 -29.02
N ASN A 801 -18.82 20.50 -30.22
CA ASN A 801 -20.23 20.20 -30.45
C ASN A 801 -20.46 18.68 -30.42
N PRO A 802 -21.28 18.15 -29.48
CA PRO A 802 -21.62 16.72 -29.46
C PRO A 802 -22.27 16.20 -30.73
N ALA A 803 -22.97 17.05 -31.47
CA ALA A 803 -23.68 16.70 -32.69
C ALA A 803 -22.80 16.80 -33.96
N ALA A 804 -21.49 17.03 -33.82
CA ALA A 804 -20.59 17.17 -34.96
C ALA A 804 -20.55 15.89 -35.82
N GLU A 805 -20.68 14.72 -35.21
CA GLU A 805 -20.77 13.42 -35.89
C GLU A 805 -21.97 13.37 -36.86
N MET A 806 -23.14 13.87 -36.45
CA MET A 806 -24.33 13.92 -37.30
C MET A 806 -24.22 14.98 -38.41
N LEU A 807 -23.48 16.07 -38.18
CA LEU A 807 -23.36 17.19 -39.13
C LEU A 807 -22.34 16.93 -40.24
N VAL A 808 -21.22 16.29 -39.90
CA VAL A 808 -20.05 16.16 -40.79
C VAL A 808 -19.80 14.69 -41.18
N GLY A 809 -20.52 13.75 -40.56
CA GLY A 809 -20.33 12.32 -40.76
C GLY A 809 -19.03 11.81 -40.15
N ASP A 810 -18.58 10.62 -40.57
CA ASP A 810 -17.44 9.89 -39.99
C ASP A 810 -16.09 10.65 -40.03
N SER A 811 -15.99 11.71 -40.83
CA SER A 811 -14.79 12.53 -40.96
C SER A 811 -14.61 13.57 -39.84
N PHE A 812 -15.60 13.76 -38.95
CA PHE A 812 -15.55 14.79 -37.89
C PHE A 812 -14.28 14.69 -37.04
N THR A 813 -13.83 13.47 -36.72
CA THR A 813 -12.60 13.23 -35.94
C THR A 813 -11.36 13.79 -36.62
N ARG A 814 -11.28 13.69 -37.96
CA ARG A 814 -10.16 14.25 -38.75
C ARG A 814 -10.14 15.77 -38.69
N HIS A 815 -11.30 16.41 -38.70
CA HIS A 815 -11.42 17.87 -38.54
C HIS A 815 -10.99 18.33 -37.14
N TYR A 816 -11.38 17.64 -36.07
CA TYR A 816 -10.89 17.96 -34.72
C TYR A 816 -9.39 17.76 -34.59
N TYR A 817 -8.85 16.67 -35.15
CA TYR A 817 -7.41 16.45 -35.21
C TYR A 817 -6.70 17.61 -35.92
N PHE A 818 -7.20 18.02 -37.08
CA PHE A 818 -6.66 19.16 -37.82
C PHE A 818 -6.72 20.47 -37.00
N LEU A 819 -7.87 20.80 -36.40
CA LEU A 819 -8.01 22.00 -35.58
C LEU A 819 -7.07 22.01 -34.36
N GLY A 820 -6.93 20.87 -33.69
CA GLY A 820 -5.97 20.71 -32.59
C GLY A 820 -4.53 20.91 -33.06
N ARG A 821 -4.21 20.42 -34.25
CA ARG A 821 -2.90 20.58 -34.90
C ARG A 821 -2.58 22.02 -35.25
N ILE A 822 -3.53 22.75 -35.84
CA ILE A 822 -3.38 24.17 -36.17
C ILE A 822 -3.26 25.03 -34.90
N LEU A 823 -4.03 24.72 -33.85
CA LEU A 823 -3.85 25.39 -32.54
C LEU A 823 -2.46 25.09 -31.95
N GLY A 824 -1.99 23.85 -32.07
CA GLY A 824 -0.63 23.46 -31.69
C GLY A 824 0.43 24.25 -32.47
N LYS A 825 0.22 24.47 -33.76
CA LYS A 825 1.09 25.32 -34.58
C LYS A 825 1.09 26.78 -34.10
N ALA A 826 -0.06 27.34 -33.74
CA ALA A 826 -0.11 28.69 -33.17
C ALA A 826 0.70 28.80 -31.87
N LEU A 827 0.55 27.83 -30.96
CA LEU A 827 1.33 27.76 -29.72
C LEU A 827 2.83 27.58 -29.99
N TYR A 828 3.20 26.70 -30.93
CA TYR A 828 4.59 26.47 -31.33
C TYR A 828 5.21 27.74 -31.92
N GLU A 829 4.46 28.54 -32.67
CA GLU A 829 4.94 29.82 -33.23
C GLU A 829 4.87 31.00 -32.23
N ASN A 830 4.51 30.76 -30.97
CA ASN A 830 4.26 31.80 -29.96
C ASN A 830 3.24 32.87 -30.44
N MET A 831 2.23 32.43 -31.19
CA MET A 831 1.18 33.30 -31.72
C MET A 831 -0.06 33.25 -30.83
N LEU A 832 -0.53 34.43 -30.43
CA LEU A 832 -1.74 34.57 -29.64
C LEU A 832 -2.98 34.56 -30.54
N VAL A 833 -4.01 33.84 -30.10
CA VAL A 833 -5.28 33.68 -30.80
C VAL A 833 -6.43 33.85 -29.81
N GLU A 834 -7.39 34.71 -30.16
CA GLU A 834 -8.55 35.02 -29.32
C GLU A 834 -9.63 33.93 -29.40
N LEU A 835 -9.38 32.79 -28.75
CA LEU A 835 -10.32 31.67 -28.65
C LEU A 835 -10.73 31.48 -27.19
N PRO A 836 -11.95 31.88 -26.78
CA PRO A 836 -12.40 31.72 -25.40
C PRO A 836 -12.87 30.29 -25.16
N PHE A 837 -11.99 29.38 -24.74
CA PHE A 837 -12.37 27.99 -24.48
C PHE A 837 -13.07 27.82 -23.13
N ALA A 838 -14.01 26.89 -23.06
CA ALA A 838 -14.60 26.51 -21.80
C ALA A 838 -13.57 25.79 -20.91
N GLY A 839 -13.56 26.11 -19.61
CA GLY A 839 -12.56 25.58 -18.67
C GLY A 839 -12.53 24.05 -18.65
N PHE A 840 -13.70 23.40 -18.62
CA PHE A 840 -13.81 21.93 -18.63
C PHE A 840 -13.23 21.28 -19.89
N PHE A 841 -13.24 21.98 -21.04
CA PHE A 841 -12.63 21.50 -22.27
C PHE A 841 -11.10 21.57 -22.16
N LEU A 842 -10.56 22.68 -21.67
CA LEU A 842 -9.11 22.82 -21.44
C LEU A 842 -8.59 21.80 -20.40
N SER A 843 -9.34 21.50 -19.34
CA SER A 843 -8.94 20.46 -18.37
C SER A 843 -8.79 19.08 -19.05
N LYS A 844 -9.63 18.77 -20.04
CA LYS A 844 -9.58 17.50 -20.79
C LYS A 844 -8.38 17.41 -21.72
N LEU A 845 -7.90 18.54 -22.24
CA LEU A 845 -6.69 18.58 -23.06
C LEU A 845 -5.43 18.29 -22.22
N LEU A 846 -5.44 18.68 -20.94
CA LEU A 846 -4.32 18.57 -20.00
C LEU A 846 -4.18 17.21 -19.29
N GLY A 847 -5.25 16.42 -19.20
CA GLY A 847 -5.32 15.23 -18.32
C GLY A 847 -5.38 13.87 -19.03
N THR A 848 -4.94 12.81 -18.32
CA THR A 848 -5.06 11.39 -18.72
C THR A 848 -6.21 10.62 -18.06
N SER A 849 -7.06 11.25 -17.24
CA SER A 849 -8.11 10.51 -16.50
C SER A 849 -9.43 11.26 -16.47
N ALA A 850 -10.51 10.47 -16.60
CA ALA A 850 -11.90 10.85 -16.87
C ALA A 850 -12.65 11.55 -15.72
N GLU A 851 -11.98 12.18 -14.76
CA GLU A 851 -12.65 12.75 -13.58
C GLU A 851 -12.74 14.27 -13.68
N VAL A 852 -13.51 14.74 -14.67
CA VAL A 852 -14.07 16.08 -14.58
C VAL A 852 -15.19 16.04 -13.53
N ASP A 853 -14.99 16.76 -12.44
CA ASP A 853 -15.91 16.86 -11.30
C ASP A 853 -17.30 17.37 -11.75
N ILE A 854 -18.38 16.94 -11.07
CA ILE A 854 -19.77 17.31 -11.38
C ILE A 854 -19.94 18.83 -11.49
N HIS A 855 -19.17 19.60 -10.73
CA HIS A 855 -19.25 21.06 -10.74
C HIS A 855 -18.87 21.71 -12.08
N HIS A 856 -18.09 21.05 -12.93
CA HIS A 856 -17.87 21.56 -14.29
C HIS A 856 -19.16 21.54 -15.13
N LEU A 857 -20.15 20.73 -14.74
CA LEU A 857 -21.46 20.75 -15.36
C LEU A 857 -22.12 22.12 -15.21
N ALA A 858 -21.90 22.84 -14.10
CA ALA A 858 -22.43 24.19 -13.94
C ALA A 858 -21.94 25.17 -15.02
N SER A 859 -20.70 24.98 -15.51
CA SER A 859 -20.14 25.79 -16.60
C SER A 859 -20.60 25.36 -18.00
N LEU A 860 -21.05 24.10 -18.15
CA LEU A 860 -21.57 23.56 -19.39
C LEU A 860 -23.07 23.84 -19.54
N ASP A 861 -23.84 23.44 -18.53
CA ASP A 861 -25.29 23.54 -18.45
C ASP A 861 -25.71 23.85 -17.00
N PRO A 862 -25.87 25.14 -16.65
CA PRO A 862 -26.30 25.57 -15.32
C PRO A 862 -27.66 25.01 -14.91
N GLU A 863 -28.56 24.77 -15.86
CA GLU A 863 -29.92 24.30 -15.58
C GLU A 863 -29.91 22.83 -15.20
N MET A 864 -29.22 22.00 -15.98
CA MET A 864 -29.02 20.60 -15.63
C MET A 864 -28.30 20.44 -14.29
N TYR A 865 -27.29 21.27 -14.03
CA TYR A 865 -26.60 21.26 -12.74
C TYR A 865 -27.55 21.56 -11.58
N ARG A 866 -28.41 22.57 -11.69
CA ARG A 866 -29.44 22.87 -10.68
C ARG A 866 -30.42 21.71 -10.49
N ASN A 867 -30.87 21.09 -11.58
CA ASN A 867 -31.82 19.97 -11.52
C ASN A 867 -31.22 18.73 -10.85
N LEU A 868 -29.96 18.40 -11.15
CA LEU A 868 -29.26 17.30 -10.49
C LEU A 868 -28.96 17.58 -9.02
N LEU A 869 -28.67 18.84 -8.67
CA LEU A 869 -28.48 19.25 -7.28
C LEU A 869 -29.79 19.18 -6.49
N PHE A 870 -30.90 19.61 -7.11
CA PHE A 870 -32.23 19.47 -6.54
C PHE A 870 -32.58 18.00 -6.26
N LEU A 871 -32.26 17.08 -7.19
CA LEU A 871 -32.45 15.65 -7.00
C LEU A 871 -31.67 15.09 -5.79
N LYS A 872 -30.49 15.66 -5.50
CA LYS A 872 -29.69 15.28 -4.33
C LYS A 872 -30.39 15.67 -3.02
N SER A 873 -30.95 16.87 -2.95
CA SER A 873 -31.60 17.42 -1.75
C SER A 873 -33.11 17.14 -1.69
N TYR A 874 -33.65 16.35 -2.62
CA TYR A 874 -35.07 16.03 -2.66
C TYR A 874 -35.46 15.15 -1.46
N GLU A 875 -36.46 15.60 -0.69
CA GLU A 875 -36.94 14.91 0.51
C GLU A 875 -38.12 13.95 0.25
N GLY A 876 -38.78 14.07 -0.92
CA GLY A 876 -39.87 13.17 -1.34
C GLY A 876 -39.38 11.84 -1.90
N ASP A 877 -40.32 11.01 -2.37
CA ASP A 877 -39.98 9.75 -3.05
C ASP A 877 -39.44 10.03 -4.45
N VAL A 878 -38.17 9.68 -4.68
CA VAL A 878 -37.47 9.92 -5.95
C VAL A 878 -38.10 9.09 -7.08
N GLU A 879 -38.72 7.95 -6.78
CA GLU A 879 -39.36 7.10 -7.78
C GLU A 879 -40.56 7.80 -8.45
N GLU A 880 -41.23 8.72 -7.75
CA GLU A 880 -42.36 9.50 -8.29
C GLU A 880 -41.95 10.43 -9.44
N LEU A 881 -40.66 10.79 -9.53
CA LEU A 881 -40.13 11.61 -10.62
C LEU A 881 -40.05 10.85 -11.96
N GLY A 882 -40.28 9.53 -11.97
CA GLY A 882 -40.30 8.72 -13.19
C GLY A 882 -38.96 8.66 -13.92
N LEU A 883 -37.84 8.91 -13.21
CA LEU A 883 -36.50 8.89 -13.78
C LEU A 883 -36.00 7.44 -13.87
N ASN A 884 -35.32 7.12 -14.97
CA ASN A 884 -34.56 5.89 -15.16
C ASN A 884 -33.10 6.22 -15.49
N PHE A 885 -32.22 5.22 -15.59
CA PHE A 885 -30.80 5.45 -15.89
C PHE A 885 -30.56 5.69 -17.39
N THR A 886 -31.26 6.68 -17.96
CA THR A 886 -31.12 7.11 -19.36
C THR A 886 -30.98 8.62 -19.48
N VAL A 887 -30.43 9.07 -20.60
CA VAL A 887 -30.37 10.49 -20.99
C VAL A 887 -30.89 10.64 -22.41
N VAL A 888 -31.72 11.66 -22.64
CA VAL A 888 -32.23 12.01 -23.96
C VAL A 888 -31.35 13.11 -24.57
N ASN A 889 -30.88 12.88 -25.78
CA ASN A 889 -30.23 13.89 -26.61
C ASN A 889 -31.21 14.32 -27.70
N ASN A 890 -31.58 15.60 -27.70
CA ASN A 890 -32.35 16.20 -28.77
C ASN A 890 -31.41 17.02 -29.66
N ASP A 891 -30.77 16.35 -30.61
CA ASP A 891 -29.88 16.97 -31.58
C ASP A 891 -30.60 17.00 -32.94
N LEU A 892 -30.73 18.19 -33.54
CA LEU A 892 -31.30 18.42 -34.88
C LEU A 892 -32.72 17.84 -35.12
N GLY A 893 -33.49 17.60 -34.05
CA GLY A 893 -34.87 17.10 -34.12
C GLY A 893 -35.01 15.59 -33.97
N GLU A 894 -33.90 14.85 -33.85
CA GLU A 894 -33.91 13.43 -33.48
C GLU A 894 -33.68 13.26 -31.97
N ALA A 895 -34.60 12.56 -31.30
CA ALA A 895 -34.50 12.25 -29.88
C ALA A 895 -33.83 10.89 -29.70
N GLN A 896 -32.53 10.89 -29.39
CA GLN A 896 -31.79 9.66 -29.10
C GLN A 896 -31.77 9.39 -27.60
N VAL A 897 -32.26 8.22 -27.18
CA VAL A 897 -32.21 7.76 -25.78
C VAL A 897 -30.97 6.91 -25.55
N VAL A 898 -30.08 7.38 -24.68
CA VAL A 898 -28.83 6.70 -24.34
C VAL A 898 -28.90 6.14 -22.92
N GLU A 899 -28.52 4.87 -22.77
CA GLU A 899 -28.44 4.21 -21.46
C GLU A 899 -27.14 4.56 -20.74
N LEU A 900 -27.24 4.96 -19.48
CA LEU A 900 -26.08 5.33 -18.66
C LEU A 900 -25.31 4.12 -18.11
N LYS A 901 -26.01 2.99 -17.97
CA LYS A 901 -25.51 1.69 -17.50
C LYS A 901 -26.30 0.58 -18.19
N LEU A 902 -25.76 -0.65 -18.19
CA LEU A 902 -26.42 -1.82 -18.78
C LEU A 902 -27.82 -2.03 -18.22
N GLY A 903 -28.84 -2.10 -19.09
CA GLY A 903 -30.26 -2.25 -18.70
C GLY A 903 -30.82 -0.99 -18.04
N GLY A 904 -30.24 0.18 -18.29
CA GLY A 904 -30.55 1.42 -17.58
C GLY A 904 -32.00 1.90 -17.77
N LYS A 905 -32.63 1.54 -18.90
CA LYS A 905 -34.05 1.85 -19.19
C LYS A 905 -35.02 1.25 -18.18
N ASP A 906 -34.72 0.04 -17.71
CA ASP A 906 -35.60 -0.75 -16.83
C ASP A 906 -35.32 -0.51 -15.35
N ILE A 907 -34.31 0.31 -15.02
CA ILE A 907 -33.89 0.55 -13.64
C ILE A 907 -34.38 1.94 -13.21
N PRO A 908 -35.35 2.04 -12.29
CA PRO A 908 -35.80 3.33 -11.77
C PRO A 908 -34.75 3.98 -10.89
N VAL A 909 -34.76 5.31 -10.86
CA VAL A 909 -33.96 6.10 -9.92
C VAL A 909 -34.69 6.17 -8.58
N THR A 910 -34.03 5.74 -7.52
CA THR A 910 -34.54 5.63 -6.15
C THR A 910 -33.66 6.43 -5.19
N THR A 911 -34.12 6.69 -3.97
CA THR A 911 -33.32 7.41 -2.95
C THR A 911 -31.97 6.75 -2.68
N ALA A 912 -31.88 5.41 -2.78
CA ALA A 912 -30.64 4.67 -2.57
C ALA A 912 -29.65 4.82 -3.74
N ASN A 913 -30.13 5.05 -4.97
CA ASN A 913 -29.31 5.06 -6.18
C ASN A 913 -29.19 6.45 -6.85
N ARG A 914 -29.87 7.48 -6.34
CA ARG A 914 -29.89 8.85 -6.88
C ARG A 914 -28.49 9.47 -7.05
N ILE A 915 -27.58 9.20 -6.11
CA ILE A 915 -26.20 9.71 -6.17
C ILE A 915 -25.47 9.08 -7.37
N ALA A 916 -25.64 7.77 -7.58
CA ALA A 916 -25.07 7.09 -8.74
C ALA A 916 -25.65 7.61 -10.06
N TYR A 917 -26.95 7.92 -10.12
CA TYR A 917 -27.56 8.56 -11.28
C TYR A 917 -26.92 9.93 -11.58
N ILE A 918 -26.79 10.81 -10.58
CA ILE A 918 -26.18 12.14 -10.73
C ILE A 918 -24.75 12.03 -11.29
N HIS A 919 -23.92 11.14 -10.72
CA HIS A 919 -22.56 10.93 -11.20
C HIS A 919 -22.53 10.41 -12.64
N LEU A 920 -23.39 9.47 -13.01
CA LEU A 920 -23.43 8.91 -14.36
C LEU A 920 -23.91 9.92 -15.41
N VAL A 921 -24.88 10.78 -15.08
CA VAL A 921 -25.33 11.86 -15.98
C VAL A 921 -24.20 12.87 -16.20
N ALA A 922 -23.55 13.31 -15.12
CA ALA A 922 -22.43 14.25 -15.20
C ALA A 922 -21.26 13.67 -16.00
N ASP A 923 -20.89 12.41 -15.74
CA ASP A 923 -19.84 11.69 -16.48
C ASP A 923 -20.21 11.54 -17.97
N TYR A 924 -21.47 11.25 -18.28
CA TYR A 924 -21.93 11.15 -19.66
C TYR A 924 -21.77 12.48 -20.40
N ARG A 925 -22.33 13.57 -19.85
CA ARG A 925 -22.32 14.91 -20.49
C ARG A 925 -20.94 15.52 -20.60
N LEU A 926 -20.13 15.41 -19.54
CA LEU A 926 -18.80 16.01 -19.54
C LEU A 926 -17.79 15.10 -20.23
N ASN A 927 -17.78 13.80 -19.96
CA ASN A 927 -16.71 12.90 -20.40
C ASN A 927 -17.11 12.07 -21.61
N LYS A 928 -18.15 11.22 -21.52
CA LYS A 928 -18.42 10.21 -22.57
C LYS A 928 -18.84 10.83 -23.90
N GLN A 929 -19.76 11.79 -23.88
CA GLN A 929 -20.38 12.36 -25.08
C GLN A 929 -19.35 13.05 -26.01
N ILE A 930 -18.43 13.84 -25.43
CA ILE A 930 -17.41 14.58 -26.20
C ILE A 930 -16.05 13.87 -26.25
N ARG A 931 -15.93 12.65 -25.73
CA ARG A 931 -14.65 11.90 -25.67
C ARG A 931 -13.95 11.77 -27.02
N PRO A 932 -14.60 11.31 -28.12
CA PRO A 932 -13.90 11.15 -29.40
C PRO A 932 -13.41 12.50 -29.95
N HIS A 933 -14.22 13.55 -29.82
CA HIS A 933 -13.90 14.93 -30.20
C HIS A 933 -12.65 15.44 -29.47
N CYS A 934 -12.64 15.35 -28.14
CA CYS A 934 -11.51 15.78 -27.31
C CYS A 934 -10.25 14.96 -27.58
N LEU A 935 -10.38 13.64 -27.78
CA LEU A 935 -9.25 12.76 -28.03
C LEU A 935 -8.58 13.08 -29.38
N ALA A 936 -9.36 13.22 -30.45
CA ALA A 936 -8.84 13.59 -31.76
C ALA A 936 -8.17 14.98 -31.74
N PHE A 937 -8.81 15.97 -31.12
CA PHE A 937 -8.25 17.30 -30.95
C PHE A 937 -6.92 17.28 -30.17
N ARG A 938 -6.88 16.55 -29.06
CA ARG A 938 -5.68 16.40 -28.23
C ARG A 938 -4.54 15.70 -28.98
N GLN A 939 -4.85 14.68 -29.79
CA GLN A 939 -3.86 14.02 -30.65
C GLN A 939 -3.28 14.99 -31.70
N GLY A 940 -4.13 15.82 -32.31
CA GLY A 940 -3.71 16.87 -33.22
C GLY A 940 -2.79 17.88 -32.55
N LEU A 941 -3.15 18.34 -31.36
CA LEU A 941 -2.31 19.24 -30.56
C LEU A 941 -0.94 18.60 -30.22
N ALA A 942 -0.95 17.33 -29.82
CA ALA A 942 0.24 16.54 -29.48
C ALA A 942 1.18 16.32 -30.67
N ASN A 943 0.68 16.38 -31.91
CA ASN A 943 1.49 16.27 -33.12
C ASN A 943 2.52 17.40 -33.22
N VAL A 944 2.16 18.62 -32.77
CA VAL A 944 3.02 19.80 -32.90
C VAL A 944 3.68 20.18 -31.58
N VAL A 945 2.95 20.14 -30.46
CA VAL A 945 3.44 20.53 -29.14
C VAL A 945 3.42 19.34 -28.20
N ASN A 946 4.52 19.07 -27.50
CA ASN A 946 4.56 18.01 -26.50
C ASN A 946 3.62 18.35 -25.32
N LEU A 947 2.58 17.53 -25.13
CA LEU A 947 1.58 17.75 -24.08
C LEU A 947 2.19 17.74 -22.67
N GLU A 948 3.30 17.04 -22.44
CA GLU A 948 3.98 17.06 -21.14
C GLU A 948 4.48 18.46 -20.75
N TRP A 949 4.78 19.31 -21.73
CA TRP A 949 5.13 20.72 -21.47
C TRP A 949 3.91 21.53 -21.05
N LEU A 950 2.75 21.23 -21.63
CA LEU A 950 1.49 21.89 -21.32
C LEU A 950 0.96 21.49 -19.93
N ARG A 951 1.31 20.30 -19.42
CA ARG A 951 0.94 19.83 -18.07
C ARG A 951 1.53 20.65 -16.93
N MET A 952 2.48 21.54 -17.22
CA MET A 952 2.94 22.52 -16.26
C MET A 952 1.87 23.58 -15.93
N PHE A 953 0.82 23.71 -16.74
CA PHE A 953 -0.19 24.76 -16.64
C PHE A 953 -1.56 24.21 -16.26
N ASP A 954 -2.35 25.01 -15.55
CA ASP A 954 -3.77 24.74 -15.32
C ASP A 954 -4.66 25.24 -16.48
N GLN A 955 -5.97 25.01 -16.37
CA GLN A 955 -6.95 25.41 -17.40
C GLN A 955 -7.00 26.93 -17.65
N GLN A 956 -6.83 27.76 -16.61
CA GLN A 956 -6.87 29.22 -16.76
C GLN A 956 -5.55 29.73 -17.35
N GLU A 957 -4.44 29.14 -16.93
CA GLU A 957 -3.11 29.46 -17.42
C GLU A 957 -2.93 29.10 -18.91
N ILE A 958 -3.47 27.96 -19.36
CA ILE A 958 -3.50 27.63 -20.80
C ILE A 958 -4.34 28.62 -21.60
N GLN A 959 -5.48 29.06 -21.06
CA GLN A 959 -6.28 30.09 -21.71
C GLN A 959 -5.47 31.38 -21.92
N VAL A 960 -4.62 31.76 -20.95
CA VAL A 960 -3.69 32.90 -21.08
C VAL A 960 -2.56 32.63 -22.07
N LEU A 961 -2.04 31.41 -22.15
CA LEU A 961 -1.05 31.03 -23.17
C LEU A 961 -1.61 31.11 -24.59
N ILE A 962 -2.87 30.73 -24.79
CA ILE A 962 -3.54 30.76 -26.09
C ILE A 962 -3.91 32.20 -26.47
N SER A 963 -4.58 32.94 -25.57
CA SER A 963 -5.20 34.23 -25.92
C SER A 963 -4.48 35.47 -25.43
N GLY A 964 -3.41 35.35 -24.64
CA GLY A 964 -2.71 36.48 -24.04
C GLY A 964 -3.30 36.93 -22.70
N ALA A 965 -2.55 37.78 -22.01
CA ALA A 965 -2.85 38.20 -20.64
C ALA A 965 -3.88 39.34 -20.60
N LEU A 966 -4.75 39.31 -19.59
CA LEU A 966 -5.71 40.38 -19.28
C LEU A 966 -5.04 41.49 -18.44
N VAL A 967 -3.90 42.00 -18.91
CA VAL A 967 -3.16 43.10 -18.29
C VAL A 967 -3.14 44.33 -19.20
N PRO A 968 -2.95 45.54 -18.66
CA PRO A 968 -2.75 46.76 -19.47
C PRO A 968 -1.53 46.63 -20.39
N ILE A 969 -1.58 47.26 -21.56
CA ILE A 969 -0.48 47.20 -22.54
C ILE A 969 0.65 48.14 -22.08
N CYS A 970 1.84 47.58 -21.84
CA CYS A 970 3.04 48.36 -21.56
C CYS A 970 3.61 48.94 -22.86
N LEU A 971 3.45 50.25 -23.07
CA LEU A 971 3.92 50.92 -24.29
C LEU A 971 5.45 50.98 -24.38
N ASP A 972 6.15 51.17 -23.27
CA ASP A 972 7.62 51.20 -23.25
C ASP A 972 8.20 49.87 -23.74
N ASP A 973 7.60 48.76 -23.31
CA ASP A 973 7.99 47.42 -23.74
C ASP A 973 7.71 47.21 -25.24
N LEU A 974 6.53 47.61 -25.73
CA LEU A 974 6.19 47.52 -27.14
C LEU A 974 7.14 48.34 -28.03
N LYS A 975 7.48 49.56 -27.61
CA LYS A 975 8.40 50.48 -28.31
C LYS A 975 9.83 49.93 -28.39
N ASN A 976 10.30 49.31 -27.31
CA ASN A 976 11.65 48.73 -27.24
C ASN A 976 11.84 47.50 -28.14
N PHE A 977 10.77 46.73 -28.40
CA PHE A 977 10.82 45.50 -29.20
C PHE A 977 10.17 45.63 -30.59
N THR A 978 9.95 46.86 -31.05
CA THR A 978 9.50 47.16 -32.42
C THR A 978 10.69 47.23 -33.37
N ASN A 979 10.72 46.38 -34.40
CA ASN A 979 11.71 46.49 -35.49
C ASN A 979 11.16 47.38 -36.60
N TYR A 980 11.95 48.36 -37.05
CA TYR A 980 11.58 49.25 -38.14
C TYR A 980 12.20 48.77 -39.44
N SER A 981 11.41 48.75 -40.51
CA SER A 981 11.82 48.34 -41.85
C SER A 981 11.50 49.43 -42.90
N GLY A 982 11.82 49.20 -44.18
CA GLY A 982 11.44 50.12 -45.26
C GLY A 982 12.11 51.51 -45.22
N GLY A 983 13.23 51.67 -44.51
CA GLY A 983 13.95 52.95 -44.35
C GLY A 983 13.56 53.76 -43.12
N TYR A 984 12.61 53.27 -42.31
CA TYR A 984 12.28 53.87 -41.01
C TYR A 984 13.29 53.46 -39.92
N SER A 985 13.49 54.35 -38.95
CA SER A 985 14.29 54.11 -37.76
C SER A 985 13.58 54.68 -36.53
N ALA A 986 14.00 54.29 -35.33
CA ALA A 986 13.44 54.81 -34.08
C ALA A 986 13.54 56.35 -33.96
N THR A 987 14.48 56.97 -34.69
CA THR A 987 14.69 58.43 -34.72
C THR A 987 13.96 59.13 -35.87
N HIS A 988 13.28 58.39 -36.74
CA HIS A 988 12.57 58.96 -37.88
C HIS A 988 11.37 59.80 -37.39
N PRO A 989 11.14 61.03 -37.91
CA PRO A 989 10.08 61.92 -37.42
C PRO A 989 8.68 61.27 -37.41
N VAL A 990 8.35 60.49 -38.43
CA VAL A 990 7.07 59.75 -38.52
C VAL A 990 6.91 58.73 -37.38
N ILE A 991 7.98 58.05 -36.98
CA ILE A 991 7.96 57.07 -35.89
C ILE A 991 7.82 57.76 -34.53
N GLN A 992 8.45 58.92 -34.34
CA GLN A 992 8.29 59.72 -33.13
C GLN A 992 6.85 60.23 -32.97
N ILE A 993 6.25 60.76 -34.05
CA ILE A 993 4.85 61.20 -34.08
C ILE A 993 3.91 60.02 -33.82
N PHE A 994 4.19 58.85 -34.40
CA PHE A 994 3.40 57.64 -34.15
C PHE A 994 3.36 57.30 -32.65
N TRP A 995 4.52 57.23 -31.98
CA TRP A 995 4.56 56.90 -30.56
C TRP A 995 3.94 58.00 -29.68
N GLU A 996 4.11 59.27 -30.01
CA GLU A 996 3.46 60.39 -29.31
C GLU A 996 1.93 60.29 -29.36
N VAL A 997 1.37 59.93 -30.51
CA VAL A 997 -0.09 59.70 -30.66
C VAL A 997 -0.54 58.48 -29.87
N VAL A 998 0.21 57.37 -29.91
CA VAL A 998 -0.12 56.12 -29.20
C VAL A 998 -0.01 56.27 -27.68
N GLU A 999 0.89 57.11 -27.19
CA GLU A 999 0.99 57.46 -25.76
C GLU A 999 -0.31 58.13 -25.25
N GLY A 1000 -0.99 58.89 -26.10
CA GLY A 1000 -2.28 59.53 -25.81
C GLY A 1000 -3.51 58.61 -25.89
N PHE A 1001 -3.38 57.35 -26.33
CA PHE A 1001 -4.51 56.42 -26.42
C PHE A 1001 -5.00 55.92 -25.05
N THR A 1002 -6.30 55.59 -24.97
CA THR A 1002 -6.88 54.79 -23.87
C THR A 1002 -6.44 53.32 -23.95
N ASP A 1003 -6.61 52.52 -22.88
CA ASP A 1003 -6.28 51.07 -22.94
C ASP A 1003 -7.08 50.35 -24.03
N GLU A 1004 -8.35 50.72 -24.23
CA GLU A 1004 -9.19 50.16 -25.30
C GLU A 1004 -8.66 50.48 -26.70
N GLU A 1005 -8.21 51.72 -26.93
CA GLU A 1005 -7.62 52.13 -28.20
C GLU A 1005 -6.26 51.46 -28.42
N LYS A 1006 -5.44 51.31 -27.38
CA LYS A 1006 -4.19 50.52 -27.42
C LYS A 1006 -4.48 49.07 -27.79
N ARG A 1007 -5.54 48.47 -27.24
CA ARG A 1007 -6.00 47.12 -27.60
C ARG A 1007 -6.49 47.02 -29.04
N LYS A 1008 -7.19 48.04 -29.55
CA LYS A 1008 -7.60 48.12 -30.96
C LYS A 1008 -6.40 48.23 -31.89
N LEU A 1009 -5.41 49.07 -31.55
CA LEU A 1009 -4.15 49.16 -32.28
C LEU A 1009 -3.40 47.84 -32.26
N LEU A 1010 -3.28 47.20 -31.10
CA LEU A 1010 -2.63 45.90 -30.97
C LEU A 1010 -3.37 44.84 -31.79
N ARG A 1011 -4.70 44.84 -31.79
CA ARG A 1011 -5.51 43.95 -32.63
C ARG A 1011 -5.35 44.26 -34.11
N PHE A 1012 -5.19 45.52 -34.50
CA PHE A 1012 -4.95 45.89 -35.89
C PHE A 1012 -3.63 45.31 -36.40
N VAL A 1013 -2.54 45.46 -35.63
CA VAL A 1013 -1.21 45.02 -36.08
C VAL A 1013 -0.95 43.54 -35.85
N THR A 1014 -1.51 42.98 -34.78
CA THR A 1014 -1.16 41.64 -34.30
C THR A 1014 -2.34 40.65 -34.38
N SER A 1015 -3.50 41.14 -34.81
CA SER A 1015 -4.75 40.38 -34.86
C SER A 1015 -5.23 39.80 -33.50
N CYS A 1016 -4.62 40.26 -32.40
CA CYS A 1016 -4.97 39.95 -31.01
C CYS A 1016 -4.99 41.25 -30.18
N SER A 1017 -6.00 41.43 -29.33
CA SER A 1017 -6.17 42.60 -28.46
C SER A 1017 -5.47 42.47 -27.12
N ARG A 1018 -4.83 41.33 -26.83
CA ARG A 1018 -4.19 41.05 -25.54
C ARG A 1018 -2.68 40.93 -25.70
N PRO A 1019 -1.89 41.55 -24.81
CA PRO A 1019 -0.44 41.42 -24.83
C PRO A 1019 0.01 40.00 -24.40
N PRO A 1020 1.18 39.53 -24.86
CA PRO A 1020 1.80 38.34 -24.31
C PRO A 1020 2.15 38.52 -22.83
N LEU A 1021 2.08 37.44 -22.05
CA LEU A 1021 2.36 37.49 -20.60
C LEU A 1021 3.76 38.03 -20.26
N LEU A 1022 4.78 37.66 -21.04
CA LEU A 1022 6.19 38.01 -20.80
C LEU A 1022 6.61 39.29 -21.54
N GLY A 1023 5.66 40.09 -22.03
CA GLY A 1023 5.92 41.25 -22.86
C GLY A 1023 6.21 40.92 -24.32
N PHE A 1024 6.52 41.96 -25.10
CA PHE A 1024 6.67 41.92 -26.56
C PHE A 1024 8.03 41.39 -27.03
N LYS A 1025 8.99 41.16 -26.11
CA LYS A 1025 10.33 40.62 -26.42
C LYS A 1025 10.34 39.34 -27.26
N PHE A 1026 9.35 38.47 -27.04
CA PHE A 1026 9.27 37.16 -27.69
C PHE A 1026 8.37 37.16 -28.94
N MET A 1027 7.96 38.34 -29.38
CA MET A 1027 7.08 38.57 -30.51
C MET A 1027 7.83 39.36 -31.56
N THR A 1028 7.99 38.81 -32.76
CA THR A 1028 8.62 39.55 -33.86
C THR A 1028 7.62 40.59 -34.36
N PHE A 1029 7.84 41.85 -34.00
CA PHE A 1029 7.05 42.99 -34.47
C PHE A 1029 7.84 43.72 -35.56
N LEU A 1030 7.30 43.76 -36.78
CA LEU A 1030 7.86 44.48 -37.92
C LEU A 1030 6.93 45.65 -38.24
N CYS A 1031 7.45 46.87 -38.11
CA CYS A 1031 6.80 48.12 -38.48
C CYS A 1031 7.38 48.67 -39.79
#